data_AF-A0A4Y2W9H5-F1
#
_entry.id   AF-A0A4Y2W9H5-F1
#
_cell.length_a   1.000
_cell.length_b   1.000
_cell.length_c   1.000
_cell.angle_alpha   90.00
_cell.angle_beta   90.00
_cell.angle_gamma   90.00
#
_symmetry.space_group_name_H-M   'P 1'
#
loop_
_entity.id
_entity.type
_entity.pdbx_description
1 polymer ?
#
loop_
_entity_poly.entity_id
_entity_poly.type
_entity_poly.pdbx_seq_one_letter_code
_entity_poly.pdbx_strand_id
1 'polypeptide(L)'
;MVLLRVLQINVNHSRAAHGAAFDTAETQNFDFVCVQDPHLVDGFPLGVALGFPIFSSIRLNCSIYFLNSNLNFSLKHNTLNSVSILIYFHNLTITLTNLYFQPHDNFDELILEISDIGKDNSCNLLIGVFNARSQIWGYGFEDHRGRVLSEFLTLNNFSICNRTDLGPTFNSSTGHGFPDLSLISTAHQYLLDAWRIDNSDSLSDHKLICVQLAGDFSFSHDFIFKTKFSLNKFSHRFRKDLVFLKNLVTTVSSIEGIDLFYKTFMDLITKAAFGTFQKKPLRHKKIFSVWNDTLRVKRNRVTALYRKYNSLKKNDAPGASVLAAGIIYRKERSELKKLINTTKRKAWEILCLNYNSKFGHTFKVAFSKLKRNYNLDIKIPNNSNPSIAEKAKCMLTHFFPFKDLSNFNKLSFPFQSLNCINILDLEDLFTGLKGGRAPGLDRIDYRTWTKVFEMDKFFFCDFINLCSRFSYFPSCLKNAKFFFLLKPGRDCSIISSYRPICLLPTLGKLIERLFIKQFNSFIIRHNLIHQFQFGFRELSNCEVAVNSLISKIRASREGNHVALVSIDIRAAFDSLDWEAYADDLALLVVADSRKKLETEVSSFLVDLSDNLKVLNLEVASEKTLVVVFRGTQNKNKQKKGLVTFKRTPIFKIKGRTIRTVDSLKYLGIYIDNQLNWNEHISNLKIKIYNLIQNFHSVSGPNWGAGASLLKHWYLSVIQPALLFGAAVWGGSFTKQQILSLFSVQRVALIKISKCYRTCPTNALNVFLVLPSLHVVACSLFIKFQIWYDRSNEYDFINVDHLDHFIKINHINLNKRIITFPPLIKNPDFDIYTDGSGIDGNVGAAVCIFKNNILSQSFQFKLSNYNSVFQAELAAINFAVGWALEGGFKVNIYTDSYSYIQVLKKSDVKSGFINDIKSNVFRALGSVGLSWVKAHAGIPGNELADQFAKSAITEGNFLDIPAPYSFLKKCIKNIILSDWQQHWGESDTGVRVREYVPFVDFNLLTHNRYLLFFISGHGPFPAYLFRFKILNSPNCICGGRTTSCSTALILRIFI
;
A
#
# COMPACT_ATOMS: atom_id res chain seq x y z
N MET A 1 7.10 -41.95 5.38
CA MET A 1 5.70 -41.53 5.56
C MET A 1 5.65 -40.12 6.11
N VAL A 2 4.80 -39.30 5.51
CA VAL A 2 4.48 -37.96 5.99
C VAL A 2 3.24 -38.05 6.87
N LEU A 3 3.23 -37.30 7.98
CA LEU A 3 2.12 -37.29 8.92
C LEU A 3 1.22 -36.08 8.65
N LEU A 4 -0.09 -36.32 8.58
CA LEU A 4 -1.12 -35.30 8.60
C LEU A 4 -1.77 -35.28 9.99
N ARG A 5 -1.64 -34.18 10.72
CA ARG A 5 -2.11 -34.07 12.10
C ARG A 5 -3.24 -33.05 12.23
N VAL A 6 -4.37 -33.51 12.77
CA VAL A 6 -5.57 -32.69 13.00
C VAL A 6 -5.85 -32.61 14.51
N LEU A 7 -6.00 -31.39 15.02
CA LEU A 7 -6.41 -31.13 16.40
C LEU A 7 -7.89 -30.75 16.43
N GLN A 8 -8.71 -31.48 17.17
CA GLN A 8 -10.13 -31.20 17.39
C GLN A 8 -10.38 -30.64 18.79
N ILE A 9 -11.23 -29.63 18.90
CA ILE A 9 -11.73 -29.12 20.19
C ILE A 9 -12.98 -28.25 20.04
N ASN A 10 -13.97 -28.48 20.91
CA ASN A 10 -15.01 -27.49 21.18
C ASN A 10 -14.52 -26.49 22.24
N VAL A 11 -14.53 -25.20 21.92
CA VAL A 11 -14.01 -24.14 22.80
C VAL A 11 -15.07 -23.38 23.55
N ASN A 12 -16.36 -23.67 23.35
CA ASN A 12 -17.50 -23.11 24.08
C ASN A 12 -17.43 -21.56 24.15
N HIS A 13 -17.22 -20.92 22.99
CA HIS A 13 -16.97 -19.48 22.81
C HIS A 13 -15.86 -18.85 23.66
N SER A 14 -14.98 -19.64 24.28
CA SER A 14 -13.93 -19.17 25.20
C SER A 14 -12.67 -18.73 24.47
N ARG A 15 -12.36 -17.44 24.51
CA ARG A 15 -11.11 -16.87 23.95
C ARG A 15 -9.83 -17.53 24.47
N ALA A 16 -9.84 -17.98 25.72
CA ALA A 16 -8.69 -18.61 26.34
C ALA A 16 -8.50 -20.05 25.86
N ALA A 17 -9.58 -20.84 25.78
CA ALA A 17 -9.55 -22.20 25.25
C ALA A 17 -9.16 -22.20 23.77
N HIS A 18 -9.76 -21.30 22.99
CA HIS A 18 -9.42 -21.09 21.59
C HIS A 18 -7.92 -20.76 21.41
N GLY A 19 -7.37 -19.86 22.24
CA GLY A 19 -5.95 -19.55 22.22
C GLY A 19 -5.04 -20.70 22.68
N ALA A 20 -5.48 -21.53 23.62
CA ALA A 20 -4.73 -22.70 24.10
C ALA A 20 -4.69 -23.82 23.05
N ALA A 21 -5.77 -23.98 22.27
CA ALA A 21 -5.82 -24.90 21.14
C ALA A 21 -4.73 -24.57 20.10
N PHE A 22 -4.62 -23.30 19.67
CA PHE A 22 -3.56 -22.87 18.74
C PHE A 22 -2.15 -23.10 19.27
N ASP A 23 -1.93 -22.86 20.57
CA ASP A 23 -0.61 -23.09 21.17
C ASP A 23 -0.23 -24.57 21.21
N THR A 24 -1.20 -25.42 21.57
CA THR A 24 -1.01 -26.87 21.55
C THR A 24 -0.75 -27.34 20.11
N ALA A 25 -1.51 -26.79 19.16
CA ALA A 25 -1.34 -27.07 17.75
C ALA A 25 0.06 -26.69 17.24
N GLU A 26 0.56 -25.50 17.59
CA GLU A 26 1.91 -25.05 17.21
C GLU A 26 3.02 -25.85 17.90
N THR A 27 2.92 -26.08 19.22
CA THR A 27 3.96 -26.76 20.00
C THR A 27 4.13 -28.22 19.57
N GLN A 28 3.05 -28.88 19.20
CA GLN A 28 3.05 -30.25 18.69
C GLN A 28 3.06 -30.33 17.15
N ASN A 29 3.22 -29.20 16.45
CA ASN A 29 3.30 -29.07 14.98
C ASN A 29 2.10 -29.64 14.20
N PHE A 30 0.86 -29.48 14.67
CA PHE A 30 -0.34 -29.88 13.93
C PHE A 30 -0.52 -29.11 12.61
N ASP A 31 -1.14 -29.76 11.62
CA ASP A 31 -1.40 -29.18 10.30
C ASP A 31 -2.73 -28.41 10.25
N PHE A 32 -3.74 -28.92 10.97
CA PHE A 32 -5.09 -28.35 11.06
C PHE A 32 -5.57 -28.24 12.50
N VAL A 33 -6.43 -27.25 12.75
CA VAL A 33 -7.24 -27.17 13.99
C VAL A 33 -8.72 -27.10 13.61
N CYS A 34 -9.50 -28.08 14.00
CA CYS A 34 -10.95 -28.14 13.86
C CYS A 34 -11.58 -27.65 15.17
N VAL A 35 -12.09 -26.41 15.18
CA VAL A 35 -12.73 -25.82 16.35
C VAL A 35 -14.24 -25.89 16.18
N GLN A 36 -14.93 -26.36 17.21
CA GLN A 36 -16.37 -26.22 17.35
C GLN A 36 -16.68 -25.12 18.37
N ASP A 37 -17.82 -24.46 18.16
CA ASP A 37 -18.30 -23.31 18.93
C ASP A 37 -17.25 -22.19 19.14
N PRO A 38 -16.69 -21.63 18.05
CA PRO A 38 -15.53 -20.76 18.12
C PRO A 38 -15.82 -19.42 18.81
N HIS A 39 -14.80 -18.86 19.48
CA HIS A 39 -14.85 -17.47 19.94
C HIS A 39 -14.77 -16.48 18.76
N LEU A 40 -15.76 -15.60 18.64
CA LEU A 40 -15.88 -14.60 17.58
C LEU A 40 -15.31 -13.23 18.01
N VAL A 41 -14.64 -12.54 17.08
CA VAL A 41 -14.09 -11.19 17.18
C VAL A 41 -14.58 -10.39 15.96
N ASP A 42 -15.27 -9.27 16.19
CA ASP A 42 -15.90 -8.46 15.12
C ASP A 42 -16.80 -9.27 14.18
N GLY A 43 -17.49 -10.28 14.73
CA GLY A 43 -18.37 -11.19 13.96
C GLY A 43 -17.66 -12.33 13.23
N PHE A 44 -16.34 -12.50 13.40
CA PHE A 44 -15.57 -13.57 12.74
C PHE A 44 -14.74 -14.41 13.73
N PRO A 45 -14.48 -15.69 13.45
CA PRO A 45 -13.62 -16.51 14.31
C PRO A 45 -12.19 -15.96 14.47
N LEU A 46 -11.61 -16.15 15.66
CA LEU A 46 -10.35 -15.55 16.14
C LEU A 46 -9.13 -15.61 15.18
N GLY A 47 -9.04 -16.60 14.28
CA GLY A 47 -7.85 -16.82 13.44
C GLY A 47 -7.53 -15.70 12.44
N VAL A 48 -8.49 -14.84 12.08
CA VAL A 48 -8.26 -13.73 11.12
C VAL A 48 -7.22 -12.76 11.67
N ALA A 49 -7.20 -12.58 13.00
CA ALA A 49 -6.23 -11.74 13.69
C ALA A 49 -4.82 -12.36 13.74
N LEU A 50 -4.71 -13.68 13.62
CA LEU A 50 -3.45 -14.43 13.69
C LEU A 50 -2.86 -14.73 12.30
N GLY A 51 -3.64 -14.54 11.22
CA GLY A 51 -3.18 -14.67 9.84
C GLY A 51 -3.22 -16.09 9.26
N PHE A 52 -3.93 -17.01 9.92
CA PHE A 52 -4.15 -18.35 9.38
C PHE A 52 -5.37 -18.35 8.43
N PRO A 53 -5.34 -19.10 7.30
CA PRO A 53 -6.55 -19.40 6.53
C PRO A 53 -7.61 -20.13 7.38
N ILE A 54 -8.88 -19.81 7.16
CA ILE A 54 -10.03 -20.32 7.93
C ILE A 54 -11.18 -20.60 6.98
N PHE A 55 -11.90 -21.68 7.23
CA PHE A 55 -13.23 -21.92 6.67
C PHE A 55 -14.20 -22.21 7.80
N SER A 56 -15.38 -21.62 7.73
CA SER A 56 -16.38 -21.67 8.78
C SER A 56 -17.73 -22.00 8.18
N SER A 57 -18.59 -22.67 8.95
CA SER A 57 -19.99 -22.89 8.58
C SER A 57 -20.73 -21.55 8.42
N ILE A 58 -21.90 -21.57 7.77
CA ILE A 58 -22.72 -20.37 7.56
C ILE A 58 -23.13 -19.74 8.91
N ARG A 59 -23.42 -20.55 9.94
CA ARG A 59 -23.72 -20.07 11.30
C ARG A 59 -22.48 -19.70 12.12
N LEU A 60 -21.27 -19.89 11.59
CA LEU A 60 -19.99 -19.68 12.28
C LEU A 60 -19.84 -20.51 13.57
N ASN A 61 -20.53 -21.64 13.66
CA ASN A 61 -20.53 -22.54 14.82
C ASN A 61 -19.47 -23.64 14.74
N CYS A 62 -18.81 -23.82 13.60
CA CYS A 62 -17.61 -24.62 13.46
C CYS A 62 -16.61 -23.94 12.51
N SER A 63 -15.31 -24.20 12.68
CA SER A 63 -14.26 -23.61 11.85
C SER A 63 -13.03 -24.51 11.72
N ILE A 64 -12.46 -24.59 10.52
CA ILE A 64 -11.21 -25.28 10.22
C ILE A 64 -10.11 -24.24 10.02
N TYR A 65 -9.03 -24.34 10.79
CA TYR A 65 -7.85 -23.49 10.72
C TYR A 65 -6.67 -24.21 10.10
N PHE A 66 -5.94 -23.51 9.25
CA PHE A 66 -4.80 -24.05 8.51
C PHE A 66 -3.49 -23.52 9.09
N LEU A 67 -2.69 -24.42 9.65
CA LEU A 67 -1.39 -24.08 10.23
C LEU A 67 -0.24 -24.38 9.27
N ASN A 68 -0.39 -25.41 8.43
CA ASN A 68 0.62 -25.77 7.45
C ASN A 68 0.38 -25.08 6.10
N SER A 69 1.24 -24.11 5.77
CA SER A 69 1.19 -23.34 4.52
C SER A 69 1.56 -24.11 3.25
N ASN A 70 2.00 -25.36 3.38
CA ASN A 70 2.48 -26.17 2.26
C ASN A 70 1.40 -27.09 1.66
N LEU A 71 0.20 -27.10 2.25
CA LEU A 71 -0.93 -27.89 1.79
C LEU A 71 -1.78 -27.11 0.79
N ASN A 72 -2.13 -27.74 -0.33
CA ASN A 72 -3.16 -27.23 -1.23
C ASN A 72 -4.52 -27.73 -0.78
N PHE A 73 -5.50 -26.83 -0.78
CA PHE A 73 -6.86 -27.16 -0.39
C PHE A 73 -7.89 -26.33 -1.15
N SER A 74 -9.13 -26.81 -1.18
CA SER A 74 -10.31 -26.07 -1.63
C SER A 74 -11.49 -26.31 -0.69
N LEU A 75 -12.44 -25.38 -0.65
CA LEU A 75 -13.73 -25.63 -0.02
C LEU A 75 -14.53 -26.63 -0.87
N LYS A 76 -15.08 -27.69 -0.25
CA LYS A 76 -15.98 -28.66 -0.90
C LYS A 76 -17.45 -28.33 -0.59
N HIS A 77 -17.81 -28.29 0.68
CA HIS A 77 -19.16 -28.00 1.16
C HIS A 77 -19.14 -26.97 2.28
N ASN A 78 -20.17 -26.13 2.34
CA ASN A 78 -20.41 -25.21 3.43
C ASN A 78 -21.91 -25.18 3.73
N THR A 79 -22.32 -25.76 4.85
CA THR A 79 -23.72 -25.84 5.27
C THR A 79 -23.98 -24.92 6.46
N LEU A 80 -25.18 -24.99 7.04
CA LEU A 80 -25.50 -24.23 8.26
C LEU A 80 -24.59 -24.62 9.42
N ASN A 81 -24.32 -25.92 9.58
CA ASN A 81 -23.66 -26.49 10.75
C ASN A 81 -22.34 -27.25 10.46
N SER A 82 -21.95 -27.36 9.19
CA SER A 82 -20.73 -28.06 8.77
C SER A 82 -19.94 -27.29 7.72
N VAL A 83 -18.64 -27.56 7.67
CA VAL A 83 -17.73 -27.06 6.64
C VAL A 83 -16.75 -28.16 6.24
N SER A 84 -16.63 -28.39 4.93
CA SER A 84 -15.78 -29.45 4.37
C SER A 84 -14.75 -28.86 3.41
N ILE A 85 -13.50 -29.28 3.57
CA ILE A 85 -12.39 -28.90 2.70
C ILE A 85 -11.84 -30.14 1.99
N LEU A 86 -11.44 -29.99 0.73
CA LEU A 86 -10.65 -30.96 -0.02
C LEU A 86 -9.17 -30.59 0.13
N ILE A 87 -8.34 -31.56 0.51
CA ILE A 87 -6.88 -31.43 0.61
C ILE A 87 -6.26 -32.26 -0.50
N TYR A 88 -5.43 -31.62 -1.33
CA TYR A 88 -4.83 -32.24 -2.51
C TYR A 88 -3.40 -32.70 -2.23
N PHE A 89 -3.17 -34.00 -2.40
CA PHE A 89 -1.85 -34.60 -2.52
C PHE A 89 -1.66 -35.13 -3.94
N HIS A 90 -0.42 -35.45 -4.33
CA HIS A 90 -0.14 -35.88 -5.71
C HIS A 90 -0.89 -37.15 -6.11
N ASN A 91 -1.13 -38.06 -5.14
CA ASN A 91 -1.72 -39.38 -5.39
C ASN A 91 -3.04 -39.62 -4.62
N LEU A 92 -3.51 -38.66 -3.82
CA LEU A 92 -4.69 -38.82 -2.96
C LEU A 92 -5.36 -37.47 -2.69
N THR A 93 -6.68 -37.46 -2.58
CA THR A 93 -7.44 -36.31 -2.04
C THR A 93 -8.13 -36.69 -0.74
N ILE A 94 -7.94 -35.88 0.29
CA ILE A 94 -8.60 -36.07 1.60
C ILE A 94 -9.64 -34.98 1.80
N THR A 95 -10.89 -35.36 2.04
CA THR A 95 -11.96 -34.45 2.45
C THR A 95 -11.97 -34.36 3.98
N LEU A 96 -11.61 -33.21 4.56
CA LEU A 96 -11.73 -32.95 6.00
C LEU A 96 -13.00 -32.15 6.26
N THR A 97 -13.93 -32.72 7.01
CA THR A 97 -15.18 -32.06 7.42
C THR A 97 -15.16 -31.75 8.90
N ASN A 98 -15.51 -30.51 9.24
CA ASN A 98 -15.74 -30.09 10.61
C ASN A 98 -17.23 -29.75 10.81
N LEU A 99 -17.84 -30.25 11.88
CA LEU A 99 -19.27 -30.02 12.16
C LEU A 99 -19.55 -29.76 13.64
N TYR A 100 -20.66 -29.06 13.88
CA TYR A 100 -21.19 -28.81 15.22
C TYR A 100 -22.73 -28.86 15.20
N PHE A 101 -23.29 -29.90 15.81
CA PHE A 101 -24.73 -30.10 15.94
C PHE A 101 -25.20 -29.68 17.33
N GLN A 102 -26.03 -28.64 17.43
CA GLN A 102 -26.53 -28.20 18.74
C GLN A 102 -27.42 -29.27 19.38
N PRO A 103 -27.43 -29.41 20.72
CA PRO A 103 -28.25 -30.43 21.39
C PRO A 103 -29.76 -30.34 21.13
N HIS A 104 -30.27 -29.13 20.88
CA HIS A 104 -31.71 -28.85 20.76
C HIS A 104 -32.23 -28.83 19.30
N ASP A 105 -31.34 -28.87 18.32
CA ASP A 105 -31.71 -28.84 16.90
C ASP A 105 -32.34 -30.18 16.48
N ASN A 106 -33.19 -30.16 15.45
CA ASN A 106 -33.75 -31.38 14.88
C ASN A 106 -32.64 -32.22 14.22
N PHE A 107 -32.38 -33.43 14.75
CA PHE A 107 -31.23 -34.23 14.31
C PHE A 107 -31.41 -34.83 12.92
N ASP A 108 -32.64 -35.14 12.52
CA ASP A 108 -32.92 -35.71 11.20
C ASP A 108 -32.59 -34.68 10.10
N GLU A 109 -32.94 -33.40 10.32
CA GLU A 109 -32.56 -32.29 9.44
C GLU A 109 -31.03 -32.09 9.39
N LEU A 110 -30.34 -32.23 10.53
CA LEU A 110 -28.89 -32.10 10.62
C LEU A 110 -28.15 -33.23 9.88
N ILE A 111 -28.69 -34.45 9.91
CA ILE A 111 -28.13 -35.59 9.18
C ILE A 111 -28.33 -35.42 7.67
N LEU A 112 -29.46 -34.85 7.25
CA LEU A 112 -29.67 -34.49 5.84
C LEU A 112 -28.61 -33.51 5.32
N GLU A 113 -28.13 -32.56 6.15
CA GLU A 113 -27.05 -31.64 5.76
C GLU A 113 -25.74 -32.35 5.40
N ILE A 114 -25.48 -33.53 5.97
CA ILE A 114 -24.25 -34.31 5.72
C ILE A 114 -24.50 -35.57 4.89
N SER A 115 -25.72 -35.76 4.37
CA SER A 115 -26.13 -36.97 3.66
C SER A 115 -25.34 -37.26 2.37
N ASP A 116 -24.74 -36.23 1.76
CA ASP A 116 -23.91 -36.38 0.56
C ASP A 116 -22.44 -36.72 0.87
N ILE A 117 -22.05 -36.68 2.14
CA ILE A 117 -20.69 -36.99 2.56
C ILE A 117 -20.50 -38.50 2.65
N GLY A 118 -19.51 -39.02 1.92
CA GLY A 118 -19.16 -40.44 1.94
C GLY A 118 -19.66 -41.25 0.74
N LYS A 119 -20.49 -40.65 -0.12
CA LYS A 119 -20.96 -41.27 -1.38
C LYS A 119 -19.87 -41.37 -2.45
N ASP A 120 -18.85 -40.52 -2.38
CA ASP A 120 -17.68 -40.57 -3.26
C ASP A 120 -16.62 -41.51 -2.66
N ASN A 121 -16.01 -42.41 -3.44
CA ASN A 121 -14.87 -43.28 -3.05
C ASN A 121 -13.59 -42.54 -2.60
N SER A 122 -13.69 -41.23 -2.33
CA SER A 122 -12.63 -40.40 -1.77
C SER A 122 -12.40 -40.65 -0.26
N CYS A 123 -11.21 -40.33 0.23
CA CYS A 123 -10.89 -40.41 1.65
C CYS A 123 -11.61 -39.30 2.43
N ASN A 124 -12.64 -39.62 3.21
CA ASN A 124 -13.35 -38.65 4.05
C ASN A 124 -12.96 -38.80 5.53
N LEU A 125 -12.62 -37.67 6.16
CA LEU A 125 -12.36 -37.54 7.59
C LEU A 125 -13.40 -36.57 8.18
N LEU A 126 -14.37 -37.10 8.92
CA LEU A 126 -15.41 -36.33 9.60
C LEU A 126 -15.05 -36.14 11.06
N ILE A 127 -15.06 -34.89 11.52
CA ILE A 127 -14.65 -34.53 12.87
C ILE A 127 -15.65 -33.51 13.40
N GLY A 128 -16.18 -33.69 14.59
CA GLY A 128 -17.13 -32.71 15.14
C GLY A 128 -17.76 -33.09 16.46
N VAL A 129 -18.65 -32.22 16.92
CA VAL A 129 -19.54 -32.52 18.06
C VAL A 129 -20.92 -32.86 17.51
N PHE A 130 -21.33 -34.11 17.70
CA PHE A 130 -22.60 -34.63 17.20
C PHE A 130 -23.70 -34.55 18.25
N ASN A 131 -23.34 -34.54 19.54
CA ASN A 131 -24.31 -34.57 20.64
C ASN A 131 -25.33 -35.73 20.49
N ALA A 132 -24.82 -36.92 20.14
CA ALA A 132 -25.57 -38.16 19.97
C ALA A 132 -25.05 -39.21 20.97
N ARG A 133 -25.94 -39.94 21.64
CA ARG A 133 -25.56 -40.94 22.64
C ARG A 133 -25.80 -42.33 22.08
N SER A 134 -24.74 -43.12 21.95
CA SER A 134 -24.84 -44.54 21.59
C SER A 134 -23.86 -45.37 22.39
N GLN A 135 -24.21 -46.62 22.59
CA GLN A 135 -23.35 -47.63 23.21
C GLN A 135 -22.09 -47.87 22.37
N ILE A 136 -22.16 -47.70 21.05
CA ILE A 136 -21.06 -47.94 20.11
C ILE A 136 -19.83 -47.09 20.43
N TRP A 137 -20.03 -45.84 20.87
CA TRP A 137 -18.94 -44.92 21.22
C TRP A 137 -18.89 -44.56 22.72
N GLY A 138 -19.48 -45.40 23.58
CA GLY A 138 -19.17 -45.41 25.02
C GLY A 138 -20.24 -44.86 25.97
N TYR A 139 -21.47 -44.63 25.51
CA TYR A 139 -22.59 -44.33 26.43
C TYR A 139 -23.24 -45.61 26.98
N GLY A 140 -23.87 -45.55 28.16
CA GLY A 140 -24.59 -46.69 28.73
C GLY A 140 -25.94 -46.99 28.04
N PHE A 141 -26.45 -46.04 27.27
CA PHE A 141 -27.72 -46.15 26.56
C PHE A 141 -27.63 -45.46 25.20
N GLU A 142 -28.55 -45.80 24.31
CA GLU A 142 -28.66 -45.19 22.99
C GLU A 142 -29.91 -44.28 22.92
N ASP A 143 -29.72 -43.03 22.49
CA ASP A 143 -30.81 -42.08 22.25
C ASP A 143 -31.21 -42.05 20.77
N HIS A 144 -32.28 -41.31 20.44
CA HIS A 144 -32.75 -41.17 19.05
C HIS A 144 -31.62 -40.71 18.12
N ARG A 145 -30.84 -39.71 18.54
CA ARG A 145 -29.72 -39.17 17.76
C ARG A 145 -28.62 -40.22 17.56
N GLY A 146 -28.34 -41.01 18.59
CA GLY A 146 -27.44 -42.16 18.54
C GLY A 146 -27.84 -43.14 17.45
N ARG A 147 -29.10 -43.61 17.48
CA ARG A 147 -29.61 -44.56 16.48
C ARG A 147 -29.50 -44.03 15.05
N VAL A 148 -30.00 -42.80 14.80
CA VAL A 148 -29.94 -42.19 13.47
C VAL A 148 -28.50 -42.01 12.99
N LEU A 149 -27.58 -41.61 13.89
CA LEU A 149 -26.18 -41.48 13.53
C LEU A 149 -25.55 -42.86 13.23
N SER A 150 -25.82 -43.87 14.04
CA SER A 150 -25.34 -45.24 13.82
C SER A 150 -25.77 -45.77 12.45
N GLU A 151 -27.04 -45.58 12.07
CA GLU A 151 -27.56 -45.91 10.75
C GLU A 151 -26.83 -45.16 9.63
N PHE A 152 -26.63 -43.84 9.80
CA PHE A 152 -25.88 -43.03 8.85
C PHE A 152 -24.44 -43.52 8.65
N LEU A 153 -23.73 -43.91 9.73
CA LEU A 153 -22.36 -44.42 9.64
C LEU A 153 -22.29 -45.74 8.87
N THR A 154 -23.22 -46.65 9.13
CA THR A 154 -23.31 -47.94 8.44
C THR A 154 -23.65 -47.76 6.96
N LEU A 155 -24.63 -46.91 6.63
CA LEU A 155 -25.04 -46.66 5.25
C LEU A 155 -23.94 -46.01 4.40
N ASN A 156 -23.09 -45.17 5.00
CA ASN A 156 -22.05 -44.41 4.30
C ASN A 156 -20.63 -44.96 4.51
N ASN A 157 -20.48 -46.18 5.04
CA ASN A 157 -19.20 -46.85 5.25
C ASN A 157 -18.17 -46.00 6.01
N PHE A 158 -18.55 -45.45 7.16
CA PHE A 158 -17.64 -44.78 8.08
C PHE A 158 -17.26 -45.68 9.26
N SER A 159 -15.98 -45.69 9.60
CA SER A 159 -15.46 -46.29 10.82
C SER A 159 -15.16 -45.23 11.88
N ILE A 160 -15.39 -45.58 13.15
CA ILE A 160 -15.19 -44.69 14.30
C ILE A 160 -13.72 -44.76 14.72
N CYS A 161 -13.05 -43.61 14.79
CA CYS A 161 -11.66 -43.51 15.26
C CYS A 161 -11.57 -43.43 16.79
N ASN A 162 -12.67 -43.08 17.46
CA ASN A 162 -12.70 -42.88 18.91
C ASN A 162 -12.35 -44.16 19.68
N ARG A 163 -11.54 -44.00 20.72
CA ARG A 163 -11.14 -45.07 21.65
C ARG A 163 -11.74 -44.84 23.03
N THR A 164 -12.77 -45.61 23.36
CA THR A 164 -13.53 -45.49 24.63
C THR A 164 -12.68 -45.84 25.85
N ASP A 165 -11.67 -46.69 25.70
CA ASP A 165 -10.70 -47.06 26.73
C ASP A 165 -9.83 -45.87 27.21
N LEU A 166 -9.72 -44.81 26.41
CA LEU A 166 -8.99 -43.58 26.78
C LEU A 166 -9.85 -42.58 27.59
N GLY A 167 -11.13 -42.89 27.82
CA GLY A 167 -12.07 -42.11 28.63
C GLY A 167 -12.83 -41.01 27.87
N PRO A 168 -13.76 -40.30 28.54
CA PRO A 168 -14.70 -39.38 27.90
C PRO A 168 -14.04 -38.15 27.28
N THR A 169 -14.59 -37.66 26.17
CA THR A 169 -14.13 -36.45 25.46
C THR A 169 -14.68 -35.16 26.08
N PHE A 170 -15.80 -35.25 26.79
CA PHE A 170 -16.46 -34.14 27.49
C PHE A 170 -16.54 -34.39 28.99
N ASN A 171 -16.24 -33.38 29.80
CA ASN A 171 -16.27 -33.46 31.25
C ASN A 171 -16.72 -32.13 31.88
N SER A 172 -17.92 -32.12 32.46
CA SER A 172 -18.50 -30.98 33.18
C SER A 172 -18.81 -31.31 34.64
N SER A 173 -19.29 -30.32 35.40
CA SER A 173 -19.77 -30.51 36.76
C SER A 173 -21.03 -31.38 36.85
N THR A 174 -21.80 -31.49 35.76
CA THR A 174 -23.10 -32.17 35.72
C THR A 174 -23.06 -33.53 35.02
N GLY A 175 -21.96 -33.89 34.35
CA GLY A 175 -21.84 -35.20 33.69
C GLY A 175 -20.60 -35.35 32.80
N HIS A 176 -20.35 -36.58 32.32
CA HIS A 176 -19.26 -36.94 31.41
C HIS A 176 -19.83 -37.64 30.17
N GLY A 177 -19.17 -37.52 29.02
CA GLY A 177 -19.66 -38.15 27.80
C GLY A 177 -18.68 -38.12 26.63
N PHE A 178 -19.14 -38.64 25.50
CA PHE A 178 -18.43 -38.75 24.22
C PHE A 178 -19.16 -38.02 23.08
N PRO A 179 -19.52 -36.73 23.24
CA PRO A 179 -20.24 -36.00 22.19
C PRO A 179 -19.35 -35.66 20.99
N ASP A 180 -18.02 -35.72 21.15
CA ASP A 180 -17.03 -35.45 20.12
C ASP A 180 -16.63 -36.74 19.40
N LEU A 181 -16.91 -36.84 18.10
CA LEU A 181 -16.56 -38.00 17.29
C LEU A 181 -15.60 -37.63 16.16
N SER A 182 -14.70 -38.56 15.86
CA SER A 182 -13.82 -38.56 14.70
C SER A 182 -14.10 -39.84 13.89
N LEU A 183 -14.41 -39.68 12.62
CA LEU A 183 -14.89 -40.73 11.72
C LEU A 183 -14.03 -40.72 10.45
N ILE A 184 -13.62 -41.89 9.97
CA ILE A 184 -12.88 -42.04 8.71
C ILE A 184 -13.60 -43.01 7.79
N SER A 185 -13.56 -42.81 6.48
CA SER A 185 -14.09 -43.81 5.54
C SER A 185 -13.43 -45.18 5.77
N THR A 186 -14.23 -46.24 5.88
CA THR A 186 -13.75 -47.59 6.22
C THR A 186 -12.65 -48.07 5.26
N ALA A 187 -12.77 -47.77 3.96
CA ALA A 187 -11.76 -48.09 2.95
C ALA A 187 -10.38 -47.44 3.20
N HIS A 188 -10.33 -46.36 3.98
CA HIS A 188 -9.12 -45.55 4.24
C HIS A 188 -8.65 -45.65 5.70
N GLN A 189 -9.21 -46.58 6.48
CA GLN A 189 -8.82 -46.78 7.88
C GLN A 189 -7.33 -47.14 8.04
N TYR A 190 -6.71 -47.73 7.03
CA TYR A 190 -5.26 -48.02 7.00
C TYR A 190 -4.39 -46.76 7.10
N LEU A 191 -4.91 -45.57 6.78
CA LEU A 191 -4.20 -44.30 6.93
C LEU A 191 -4.19 -43.80 8.38
N LEU A 192 -5.08 -44.30 9.25
CA LEU A 192 -5.18 -43.85 10.65
C LEU A 192 -4.01 -44.43 11.46
N ASP A 193 -3.06 -43.57 11.82
CA ASP A 193 -1.87 -43.91 12.59
C ASP A 193 -2.14 -43.80 14.10
N ALA A 194 -2.80 -42.72 14.54
CA ALA A 194 -3.15 -42.55 15.95
C ALA A 194 -4.41 -41.69 16.18
N TRP A 195 -5.21 -42.11 17.15
CA TRP A 195 -6.25 -41.30 17.78
C TRP A 195 -6.01 -41.25 19.30
N ARG A 196 -5.91 -40.05 19.87
CA ARG A 196 -5.67 -39.89 21.32
C ARG A 196 -6.28 -38.62 21.90
N ILE A 197 -6.57 -38.66 23.20
CA ILE A 197 -6.98 -37.50 23.99
C ILE A 197 -5.74 -36.89 24.66
N ASP A 198 -5.50 -35.60 24.43
CA ASP A 198 -4.43 -34.88 25.13
C ASP A 198 -4.89 -34.55 26.57
N ASN A 199 -4.09 -34.99 27.54
CA ASN A 199 -4.38 -34.86 28.97
C ASN A 199 -4.05 -33.48 29.56
N SER A 200 -3.69 -32.49 28.73
CA SER A 200 -3.52 -31.11 29.16
C SER A 200 -4.87 -30.40 29.36
N ASP A 201 -4.91 -29.43 30.28
CA ASP A 201 -6.12 -28.62 30.49
C ASP A 201 -6.37 -27.76 29.24
N SER A 202 -7.48 -28.04 28.54
CA SER A 202 -7.93 -27.35 27.34
C SER A 202 -8.51 -25.96 27.62
N LEU A 203 -8.74 -25.62 28.90
CA LEU A 203 -9.52 -24.48 29.38
C LEU A 203 -10.98 -24.49 28.90
N SER A 204 -11.42 -25.60 28.31
CA SER A 204 -12.79 -25.94 27.93
C SER A 204 -13.33 -27.06 28.84
N ASP A 205 -14.63 -27.33 28.77
CA ASP A 205 -15.27 -28.55 29.28
C ASP A 205 -15.09 -29.75 28.33
N HIS A 206 -14.70 -29.49 27.08
CA HIS A 206 -14.23 -30.51 26.14
C HIS A 206 -12.72 -30.70 26.19
N LYS A 207 -12.25 -31.92 25.91
CA LYS A 207 -10.83 -32.24 25.82
C LYS A 207 -10.27 -32.02 24.41
N LEU A 208 -8.96 -31.92 24.32
CA LEU A 208 -8.22 -31.83 23.06
C LEU A 208 -8.10 -33.23 22.45
N ILE A 209 -8.60 -33.40 21.22
CA ILE A 209 -8.56 -34.68 20.51
C ILE A 209 -7.54 -34.57 19.37
N CYS A 210 -6.64 -35.53 19.29
CA CYS A 210 -5.61 -35.59 18.26
C CYS A 210 -5.90 -36.75 17.31
N VAL A 211 -6.05 -36.44 16.03
CA VAL A 211 -6.18 -37.43 14.94
C VAL A 211 -4.94 -37.32 14.04
N GLN A 212 -4.27 -38.43 13.81
CA GLN A 212 -3.04 -38.50 13.02
C GLN A 212 -3.19 -39.52 11.89
N LEU A 213 -2.97 -39.07 10.66
CA LEU A 213 -2.94 -39.93 9.47
C LEU A 213 -1.50 -40.06 8.95
N ALA A 214 -1.10 -41.26 8.53
CA ALA A 214 0.20 -41.54 7.92
C ALA A 214 0.04 -42.00 6.47
N GLY A 215 0.75 -41.35 5.54
CA GLY A 215 0.73 -41.70 4.11
C GLY A 215 1.86 -41.02 3.31
N ASP A 216 1.93 -41.30 2.02
CA ASP A 216 2.91 -40.70 1.11
C ASP A 216 2.40 -39.38 0.53
N PHE A 217 2.35 -38.37 1.40
CA PHE A 217 1.91 -37.02 1.04
C PHE A 217 3.07 -36.20 0.46
N SER A 218 2.96 -35.72 -0.78
CA SER A 218 3.90 -34.77 -1.39
C SER A 218 3.32 -33.36 -1.47
N PHE A 219 4.08 -32.37 -0.97
CA PHE A 219 3.61 -30.98 -0.81
C PHE A 219 4.09 -30.04 -1.94
N SER A 220 3.18 -29.26 -2.52
CA SER A 220 3.56 -28.17 -3.43
C SER A 220 3.91 -26.91 -2.63
N HIS A 221 5.20 -26.59 -2.53
CA HIS A 221 5.64 -25.42 -1.76
C HIS A 221 5.53 -24.14 -2.61
N ASP A 222 4.65 -23.20 -2.26
CA ASP A 222 4.66 -21.85 -2.86
C ASP A 222 5.65 -20.93 -2.09
N PHE A 223 6.68 -20.41 -2.78
CA PHE A 223 7.79 -19.66 -2.17
C PHE A 223 8.24 -18.45 -3.00
N ILE A 224 9.01 -17.54 -2.38
CA ILE A 224 9.64 -16.40 -3.07
C ILE A 224 11.17 -16.51 -2.96
N PHE A 225 11.90 -16.15 -4.01
CA PHE A 225 13.36 -16.09 -3.96
C PHE A 225 13.88 -14.90 -3.13
N LYS A 226 14.89 -15.14 -2.29
CA LYS A 226 15.66 -14.09 -1.62
C LYS A 226 16.78 -13.57 -2.54
N THR A 227 16.40 -12.94 -3.65
CA THR A 227 17.32 -12.50 -4.71
C THR A 227 18.51 -11.69 -4.17
N LYS A 228 18.26 -10.74 -3.25
CA LYS A 228 19.30 -9.84 -2.69
C LYS A 228 20.59 -10.52 -2.21
N PHE A 229 20.51 -11.71 -1.59
CA PHE A 229 21.63 -12.30 -0.86
C PHE A 229 22.45 -13.31 -1.67
N SER A 230 22.03 -13.64 -2.90
CA SER A 230 22.60 -14.77 -3.65
C SER A 230 22.90 -14.43 -5.12
N LEU A 231 22.89 -13.14 -5.49
CA LEU A 231 23.16 -12.68 -6.87
C LEU A 231 24.54 -13.08 -7.39
N ASN A 232 25.59 -13.04 -6.55
CA ASN A 232 26.94 -13.38 -6.98
C ASN A 232 27.06 -14.88 -7.31
N LYS A 233 26.45 -15.76 -6.50
CA LYS A 233 26.40 -17.21 -6.75
C LYS A 233 25.63 -17.53 -8.03
N PHE A 234 24.50 -16.85 -8.24
CA PHE A 234 23.74 -16.93 -9.48
C PHE A 234 24.58 -16.52 -10.70
N SER A 235 25.25 -15.37 -10.62
CA SER A 235 26.07 -14.82 -11.72
C SER A 235 27.16 -15.80 -12.14
N HIS A 236 27.85 -16.42 -11.17
CA HIS A 236 28.90 -17.39 -11.45
C HIS A 236 28.36 -18.64 -12.16
N ARG A 237 27.20 -19.16 -11.74
CA ARG A 237 26.55 -20.31 -12.38
C ARG A 237 26.08 -19.98 -13.80
N PHE A 238 25.37 -18.87 -13.97
CA PHE A 238 24.78 -18.46 -15.24
C PHE A 238 25.82 -18.05 -16.29
N ARG A 239 27.01 -17.61 -15.88
CA ARG A 239 28.09 -17.23 -16.80
C ARG A 239 28.52 -18.36 -17.75
N LYS A 240 28.36 -19.62 -17.33
CA LYS A 240 28.65 -20.80 -18.16
C LYS A 240 27.67 -20.92 -19.33
N ASP A 241 26.39 -20.67 -19.07
CA ASP A 241 25.32 -20.77 -20.06
C ASP A 241 25.35 -19.58 -21.05
N LEU A 242 25.95 -18.46 -20.66
CA LEU A 242 26.02 -17.23 -21.45
C LEU A 242 26.82 -17.39 -22.76
N VAL A 243 27.85 -18.23 -22.78
CA VAL A 243 28.64 -18.50 -24.00
C VAL A 243 27.79 -19.20 -25.05
N PHE A 244 27.03 -20.22 -24.64
CA PHE A 244 26.10 -20.92 -25.51
C PHE A 244 24.99 -20.00 -26.05
N LEU A 245 24.41 -19.16 -25.18
CA LEU A 245 23.36 -18.23 -25.55
C LEU A 245 23.81 -17.18 -26.56
N LYS A 246 25.05 -16.68 -26.46
CA LYS A 246 25.61 -15.73 -27.43
C LYS A 246 25.64 -16.31 -28.84
N ASN A 247 26.09 -17.55 -28.98
CA ASN A 247 26.12 -18.24 -30.27
C ASN A 247 24.70 -18.50 -30.79
N LEU A 248 23.73 -18.71 -29.90
CA LEU A 248 22.35 -18.98 -30.31
C LEU A 248 21.60 -17.72 -30.75
N VAL A 249 21.89 -16.54 -30.17
CA VAL A 249 21.27 -15.26 -30.60
C VAL A 249 21.61 -14.93 -32.05
N THR A 250 22.86 -15.19 -32.47
CA THR A 250 23.33 -14.83 -33.82
C THR A 250 22.75 -15.73 -34.90
N THR A 251 22.24 -16.91 -34.57
CA THR A 251 21.63 -17.86 -35.52
C THR A 251 20.13 -17.65 -35.72
N VAL A 252 19.48 -16.77 -34.96
CA VAL A 252 18.03 -16.53 -35.07
C VAL A 252 17.69 -15.76 -36.34
N SER A 253 16.96 -16.41 -37.25
CA SER A 253 16.52 -15.85 -38.54
C SER A 253 15.02 -15.92 -38.79
N SER A 254 14.22 -16.57 -37.92
CA SER A 254 12.77 -16.73 -38.05
C SER A 254 12.02 -16.41 -36.76
N ILE A 255 10.69 -16.22 -36.85
CA ILE A 255 9.80 -15.98 -35.70
C ILE A 255 9.81 -17.18 -34.74
N GLU A 256 9.79 -18.41 -35.26
CA GLU A 256 9.89 -19.63 -34.47
C GLU A 256 11.24 -19.71 -33.74
N GLY A 257 12.32 -19.27 -34.41
CA GLY A 257 13.65 -19.18 -33.82
C GLY A 257 13.71 -18.22 -32.63
N ILE A 258 12.99 -17.09 -32.68
CA ILE A 258 12.89 -16.14 -31.56
C ILE A 258 12.20 -16.80 -30.36
N ASP A 259 11.06 -17.47 -30.59
CA ASP A 259 10.33 -18.12 -29.51
C ASP A 259 11.14 -19.25 -28.85
N LEU A 260 11.87 -20.03 -29.67
CA LEU A 260 12.78 -21.04 -29.17
C LEU A 260 13.90 -20.42 -28.33
N PHE A 261 14.56 -19.37 -28.84
CA PHE A 261 15.61 -18.66 -28.11
C PHE A 261 15.12 -18.15 -26.75
N TYR A 262 14.00 -17.41 -26.72
CA TYR A 262 13.48 -16.83 -25.48
C TYR A 262 13.03 -17.90 -24.48
N LYS A 263 12.44 -19.00 -24.97
CA LYS A 263 12.08 -20.15 -24.12
C LYS A 263 13.33 -20.77 -23.50
N THR A 264 14.35 -21.09 -24.31
CA THR A 264 15.62 -21.65 -23.82
C THR A 264 16.32 -20.70 -22.85
N PHE A 265 16.35 -19.40 -23.15
CA PHE A 265 16.92 -18.37 -22.29
C PHE A 265 16.23 -18.32 -20.92
N MET A 266 14.90 -18.27 -20.91
CA MET A 266 14.10 -18.24 -19.68
C MET A 266 14.28 -19.53 -18.87
N ASP A 267 14.35 -20.70 -19.51
CA ASP A 267 14.55 -21.98 -18.85
C ASP A 267 15.93 -22.06 -18.17
N LEU A 268 17.00 -21.61 -18.85
CA LEU A 268 18.35 -21.58 -18.29
C LEU A 268 18.46 -20.62 -17.10
N ILE A 269 17.91 -19.41 -17.22
CA ILE A 269 17.86 -18.44 -16.10
C ILE A 269 17.08 -19.02 -14.91
N THR A 270 15.94 -19.63 -15.18
CA THR A 270 15.10 -20.24 -14.15
C THR A 270 15.86 -21.38 -13.47
N LYS A 271 16.49 -22.28 -14.22
CA LYS A 271 17.32 -23.37 -13.68
C LYS A 271 18.47 -22.85 -12.81
N ALA A 272 19.17 -21.81 -13.25
CA ALA A 272 20.24 -21.18 -12.49
C ALA A 272 19.72 -20.53 -11.19
N ALA A 273 18.59 -19.82 -11.25
CA ALA A 273 17.94 -19.19 -10.11
C ALA A 273 17.47 -20.22 -9.07
N PHE A 274 16.76 -21.27 -9.51
CA PHE A 274 16.27 -22.34 -8.64
C PHE A 274 17.40 -23.09 -7.93
N GLY A 275 18.55 -23.26 -8.59
CA GLY A 275 19.70 -23.94 -8.04
C GLY A 275 20.63 -23.07 -7.16
N THR A 276 20.38 -21.76 -7.04
CA THR A 276 21.29 -20.84 -6.32
C THR A 276 20.59 -19.96 -5.29
N PHE A 277 19.37 -19.49 -5.58
CA PHE A 277 18.68 -18.56 -4.71
C PHE A 277 18.02 -19.27 -3.53
N GLN A 278 18.20 -18.69 -2.34
CA GLN A 278 17.48 -19.16 -1.15
C GLN A 278 15.97 -18.97 -1.31
N LYS A 279 15.22 -20.03 -1.05
CA LYS A 279 13.75 -20.02 -1.05
C LYS A 279 13.24 -19.50 0.30
N LYS A 280 12.35 -18.52 0.27
CA LYS A 280 11.62 -18.04 1.45
C LYS A 280 10.18 -18.58 1.37
N PRO A 281 9.76 -19.47 2.30
CA PRO A 281 8.37 -19.89 2.36
C PRO A 281 7.48 -18.70 2.71
N LEU A 282 6.24 -18.71 2.25
CA LEU A 282 5.25 -17.66 2.52
C LEU A 282 4.75 -17.66 3.99
N ARG A 283 5.33 -18.46 4.89
CA ARG A 283 4.93 -18.58 6.30
C ARG A 283 4.83 -17.23 7.02
N HIS A 284 3.76 -17.06 7.78
CA HIS A 284 3.60 -15.95 8.71
C HIS A 284 4.58 -16.13 9.88
N LYS A 285 5.62 -15.28 9.96
CA LYS A 285 6.51 -15.29 11.12
C LYS A 285 5.74 -14.78 12.34
N LYS A 286 5.67 -15.57 13.41
CA LYS A 286 5.09 -15.15 14.70
C LYS A 286 5.86 -13.92 15.21
N ILE A 287 5.11 -12.86 15.54
CA ILE A 287 5.69 -11.54 15.78
C ILE A 287 5.99 -11.36 17.29
N PHE A 288 5.27 -12.08 18.15
CA PHE A 288 5.54 -12.17 19.58
C PHE A 288 5.04 -13.49 20.17
N SER A 289 5.70 -13.96 21.23
CA SER A 289 5.22 -15.08 22.05
C SER A 289 4.38 -14.55 23.20
N VAL A 290 3.26 -15.22 23.47
CA VAL A 290 2.42 -14.94 24.63
C VAL A 290 2.92 -15.67 25.88
N TRP A 291 3.59 -16.80 25.68
CA TRP A 291 4.01 -17.69 26.76
C TRP A 291 5.37 -17.30 27.31
N ASN A 292 5.43 -17.18 28.63
CA ASN A 292 6.62 -16.98 29.44
C ASN A 292 6.67 -18.03 30.56
N ASP A 293 7.75 -18.06 31.34
CA ASP A 293 7.93 -19.06 32.39
C ASP A 293 6.84 -18.98 33.47
N THR A 294 6.35 -17.79 33.79
CA THR A 294 5.26 -17.62 34.77
C THR A 294 3.94 -18.24 34.31
N LEU A 295 3.56 -18.04 33.05
CA LEU A 295 2.40 -18.73 32.46
C LEU A 295 2.61 -20.23 32.36
N ARG A 296 3.83 -20.67 32.03
CA ARG A 296 4.16 -22.11 31.93
C ARG A 296 4.06 -22.79 33.29
N VAL A 297 4.62 -22.19 34.34
CA VAL A 297 4.53 -22.69 35.72
C VAL A 297 3.08 -22.73 36.18
N LYS A 298 2.30 -21.66 35.96
CA LYS A 298 0.87 -21.63 36.34
C LYS A 298 0.06 -22.68 35.55
N ARG A 299 0.34 -22.87 34.25
CA ARG A 299 -0.27 -23.94 33.42
C ARG A 299 0.08 -25.31 33.96
N ASN A 300 1.35 -25.58 34.25
CA ASN A 300 1.79 -26.87 34.79
C ASN A 300 1.15 -27.17 36.15
N ARG A 301 1.03 -26.15 37.02
CA ARG A 301 0.32 -26.26 38.30
C ARG A 301 -1.15 -26.58 38.10
N VAL A 302 -1.85 -25.88 37.20
CA VAL A 302 -3.26 -26.18 36.87
C VAL A 302 -3.40 -27.60 36.31
N THR A 303 -2.51 -28.02 35.41
CA THR A 303 -2.50 -29.39 34.87
C THR A 303 -2.25 -30.43 35.96
N ALA A 304 -1.34 -30.17 36.90
CA ALA A 304 -1.07 -31.08 38.02
C ALA A 304 -2.29 -31.17 38.97
N LEU A 305 -2.92 -30.05 39.28
CA LEU A 305 -4.15 -30.01 40.08
C LEU A 305 -5.32 -30.70 39.37
N TYR A 306 -5.43 -30.54 38.05
CA TYR A 306 -6.40 -31.24 37.23
C TYR A 306 -6.18 -32.76 37.26
N ARG A 307 -4.93 -33.22 37.11
CA ARG A 307 -4.58 -34.65 37.24
C ARG A 307 -4.88 -35.19 38.63
N LYS A 308 -4.56 -34.45 39.70
CA LYS A 308 -4.88 -34.82 41.08
C LYS A 308 -6.39 -34.93 41.30
N TYR A 309 -7.15 -33.93 40.85
CA TYR A 309 -8.61 -33.94 40.92
C TYR A 309 -9.21 -35.15 40.17
N ASN A 310 -8.77 -35.40 38.95
CA ASN A 310 -9.24 -36.55 38.16
C ASN A 310 -8.83 -37.90 38.75
N SER A 311 -7.62 -38.00 39.33
CA SER A 311 -7.16 -39.22 39.98
C SER A 311 -8.01 -39.54 41.23
N LEU A 312 -8.25 -38.54 42.09
CA LEU A 312 -9.14 -38.70 43.25
C LEU A 312 -10.57 -39.08 42.85
N LYS A 313 -11.04 -38.57 41.71
CA LYS A 313 -12.36 -38.90 41.17
C LYS A 313 -12.43 -40.30 40.55
N LYS A 314 -11.33 -40.81 39.98
CA LYS A 314 -11.24 -42.17 39.43
C LYS A 314 -11.11 -43.24 40.51
N ASN A 315 -10.48 -42.91 41.63
CA ASN A 315 -10.18 -43.86 42.70
C ASN A 315 -11.23 -43.84 43.83
N ASP A 316 -12.44 -43.34 43.58
CA ASP A 316 -13.55 -43.23 44.55
C ASP A 316 -13.14 -42.67 45.93
N ALA A 317 -12.29 -41.64 45.93
CA ALA A 317 -11.86 -40.98 47.17
C ALA A 317 -13.04 -40.25 47.87
N PRO A 318 -12.96 -39.97 49.18
CA PRO A 318 -14.04 -39.32 49.93
C PRO A 318 -14.52 -38.03 49.27
N GLY A 319 -15.85 -37.85 49.18
CA GLY A 319 -16.48 -36.74 48.45
C GLY A 319 -15.98 -35.36 48.89
N ALA A 320 -15.65 -35.17 50.18
CA ALA A 320 -15.05 -33.94 50.70
C ALA A 320 -13.66 -33.63 50.08
N SER A 321 -12.82 -34.64 49.90
CA SER A 321 -11.49 -34.52 49.29
C SER A 321 -11.56 -34.21 47.79
N VAL A 322 -12.52 -34.82 47.09
CA VAL A 322 -12.79 -34.54 45.67
C VAL A 322 -13.32 -33.11 45.49
N LEU A 323 -14.22 -32.67 46.38
CA LEU A 323 -14.77 -31.31 46.38
C LEU A 323 -13.67 -30.27 46.63
N ALA A 324 -12.84 -30.48 47.65
CA ALA A 324 -11.72 -29.59 48.00
C ALA A 324 -10.71 -29.47 46.85
N ALA A 325 -10.28 -30.59 46.27
CA ALA A 325 -9.39 -30.60 45.11
C ALA A 325 -10.01 -29.89 43.89
N GLY A 326 -11.32 -30.08 43.66
CA GLY A 326 -12.05 -29.43 42.58
C GLY A 326 -12.18 -27.91 42.76
N ILE A 327 -12.40 -27.41 43.98
CA ILE A 327 -12.45 -25.97 44.28
C ILE A 327 -11.09 -25.32 44.01
N ILE A 328 -10.00 -25.94 44.49
CA ILE A 328 -8.63 -25.44 44.28
C ILE A 328 -8.30 -25.39 42.78
N TYR A 329 -8.58 -26.47 42.04
CA TYR A 329 -8.40 -26.53 40.60
C TYR A 329 -9.17 -25.42 39.86
N ARG A 330 -10.47 -25.25 40.14
CA ARG A 330 -11.30 -24.23 39.47
C ARG A 330 -10.83 -22.81 39.74
N LYS A 331 -10.42 -22.51 40.98
CA LYS A 331 -9.84 -21.21 41.36
C LYS A 331 -8.57 -20.91 40.55
N GLU A 332 -7.64 -21.86 40.54
CA GLU A 332 -6.36 -21.75 39.82
C GLU A 332 -6.54 -21.66 38.30
N ARG A 333 -7.51 -22.39 37.73
CA ARG A 333 -7.89 -22.30 36.32
C ARG A 333 -8.43 -20.90 35.96
N SER A 334 -9.28 -20.32 36.81
CA SER A 334 -9.80 -18.96 36.61
C SER A 334 -8.68 -17.91 36.64
N GLU A 335 -7.75 -18.05 37.59
CA GLU A 335 -6.56 -17.19 37.67
C GLU A 335 -5.66 -17.34 36.44
N LEU A 336 -5.42 -18.57 35.96
CA LEU A 336 -4.68 -18.81 34.72
C LEU A 336 -5.35 -18.14 33.52
N LYS A 337 -6.68 -18.22 33.39
CA LYS A 337 -7.45 -17.57 32.33
C LYS A 337 -7.27 -16.04 32.36
N LYS A 338 -7.34 -15.42 33.54
CA LYS A 338 -7.08 -13.98 33.74
C LYS A 338 -5.63 -13.61 33.40
N LEU A 339 -4.67 -14.44 33.83
CA LEU A 339 -3.25 -14.23 33.58
C LEU A 339 -2.94 -14.30 32.09
N ILE A 340 -3.46 -15.28 31.34
CA ILE A 340 -3.27 -15.40 29.88
C ILE A 340 -3.72 -14.13 29.17
N ASN A 341 -4.93 -13.63 29.47
CA ASN A 341 -5.45 -12.43 28.82
C ASN A 341 -4.61 -11.19 29.15
N THR A 342 -4.17 -11.07 30.41
CA THR A 342 -3.32 -9.97 30.86
C THR A 342 -1.94 -10.02 30.19
N THR A 343 -1.32 -11.19 30.11
CA THR A 343 -0.01 -11.38 29.46
C THR A 343 -0.10 -11.17 27.96
N LYS A 344 -1.16 -11.62 27.27
CA LYS A 344 -1.40 -11.32 25.85
C LYS A 344 -1.40 -9.82 25.58
N ARG A 345 -2.14 -9.08 26.40
CA ARG A 345 -2.21 -7.62 26.31
C ARG A 345 -0.84 -7.00 26.56
N LYS A 346 -0.17 -7.34 27.66
CA LYS A 346 1.17 -6.81 27.98
C LYS A 346 2.21 -7.11 26.90
N ALA A 347 2.21 -8.33 26.34
CA ALA A 347 3.11 -8.72 25.26
C ALA A 347 2.87 -7.87 24.00
N TRP A 348 1.61 -7.58 23.66
CA TRP A 348 1.26 -6.67 22.56
C TRP A 348 1.66 -5.22 22.85
N GLU A 349 1.46 -4.75 24.09
CA GLU A 349 1.87 -3.40 24.53
C GLU A 349 3.40 -3.23 24.41
N ILE A 350 4.17 -4.21 24.91
CA ILE A 350 5.65 -4.25 24.81
C ILE A 350 6.08 -4.31 23.36
N LEU A 351 5.43 -5.13 22.52
CA LEU A 351 5.72 -5.17 21.11
C LEU A 351 5.55 -3.79 20.48
N CYS A 352 4.39 -3.15 20.67
CA CYS A 352 4.12 -1.84 20.08
C CYS A 352 5.07 -0.74 20.58
N LEU A 353 5.54 -0.83 21.83
CA LEU A 353 6.55 0.08 22.39
C LEU A 353 7.92 -0.09 21.73
N ASN A 354 8.36 -1.34 21.51
CA ASN A 354 9.68 -1.66 20.97
C ASN A 354 9.70 -1.70 19.42
N TYR A 355 8.55 -1.54 18.76
CA TYR A 355 8.43 -1.68 17.32
C TYR A 355 8.76 -0.40 16.55
N ASN A 356 10.00 -0.28 16.09
CA ASN A 356 10.47 0.93 15.40
C ASN A 356 10.35 0.89 13.86
N SER A 357 9.85 -0.20 13.27
CA SER A 357 9.75 -0.31 11.81
C SER A 357 8.62 0.56 11.25
N LYS A 358 9.01 1.58 10.45
CA LYS A 358 8.12 2.57 9.84
C LYS A 358 6.92 1.97 9.10
N PHE A 359 7.10 0.87 8.35
CA PHE A 359 6.02 0.26 7.54
C PHE A 359 5.84 -1.24 7.84
N GLY A 360 6.13 -1.65 9.07
CA GLY A 360 6.11 -3.03 9.50
C GLY A 360 4.72 -3.54 9.92
N HIS A 361 4.67 -4.47 10.88
CA HIS A 361 3.45 -5.11 11.33
C HIS A 361 2.48 -4.13 12.02
N THR A 362 2.94 -3.31 12.94
CA THR A 362 2.09 -2.31 13.62
C THR A 362 1.47 -1.34 12.63
N PHE A 363 2.21 -0.92 11.59
CA PHE A 363 1.66 -0.14 10.48
C PHE A 363 0.55 -0.90 9.73
N LYS A 364 0.75 -2.18 9.42
CA LYS A 364 -0.27 -3.01 8.76
C LYS A 364 -1.52 -3.16 9.61
N VAL A 365 -1.41 -3.27 10.93
CA VAL A 365 -2.56 -3.29 11.84
C VAL A 365 -3.25 -1.93 11.85
N ALA A 366 -2.50 -0.85 12.08
CA ALA A 366 -3.01 0.51 12.18
C ALA A 366 -3.78 0.97 10.93
N PHE A 367 -3.38 0.51 9.74
CA PHE A 367 -3.99 0.89 8.46
C PHE A 367 -4.75 -0.27 7.77
N SER A 368 -5.11 -1.34 8.51
CA SER A 368 -5.87 -2.49 7.98
C SER A 368 -5.27 -3.14 6.72
N LYS A 369 -3.94 -3.17 6.63
CA LYS A 369 -3.18 -3.79 5.52
C LYS A 369 -2.71 -5.22 5.83
N LEU A 370 -3.26 -5.84 6.86
CA LEU A 370 -3.14 -7.30 7.02
C LEU A 370 -3.93 -7.97 5.90
N LYS A 371 -3.35 -9.00 5.27
CA LYS A 371 -4.05 -9.79 4.26
C LYS A 371 -5.25 -10.44 4.93
N ARG A 372 -6.46 -10.02 4.58
CA ARG A 372 -7.65 -10.84 4.77
C ARG A 372 -7.60 -11.89 3.67
N ASN A 373 -7.61 -13.17 4.05
CA ASN A 373 -7.80 -14.25 3.09
C ASN A 373 -9.26 -14.16 2.67
N TYR A 374 -9.54 -13.44 1.59
CA TYR A 374 -10.80 -13.59 0.90
C TYR A 374 -10.69 -14.89 0.11
N ASN A 375 -11.44 -15.90 0.54
CA ASN A 375 -11.73 -17.01 -0.35
C ASN A 375 -12.47 -16.43 -1.57
N LEU A 376 -12.27 -17.04 -2.75
CA LEU A 376 -13.02 -16.68 -3.95
C LEU A 376 -14.47 -17.17 -3.75
N ASP A 377 -15.32 -16.33 -3.17
CA ASP A 377 -16.70 -16.66 -2.80
C ASP A 377 -17.71 -16.28 -3.91
N ILE A 378 -17.31 -16.50 -5.16
CA ILE A 378 -18.15 -16.21 -6.33
C ILE A 378 -19.32 -17.19 -6.39
N LYS A 379 -20.53 -16.68 -6.60
CA LYS A 379 -21.70 -17.49 -6.96
C LYS A 379 -21.74 -17.70 -8.47
N ILE A 380 -21.80 -18.95 -8.93
CA ILE A 380 -22.04 -19.28 -10.33
C ILE A 380 -23.54 -19.64 -10.48
N PRO A 381 -24.26 -19.10 -11.48
CA PRO A 381 -25.64 -19.49 -11.73
C PRO A 381 -25.76 -21.01 -11.89
N ASN A 382 -26.74 -21.63 -11.23
CA ASN A 382 -27.02 -23.07 -11.26
C ASN A 382 -25.92 -24.00 -10.68
N ASN A 383 -24.92 -23.46 -9.97
CA ASN A 383 -23.98 -24.28 -9.19
C ASN A 383 -23.81 -23.67 -7.79
N SER A 384 -24.32 -24.37 -6.78
CA SER A 384 -24.29 -23.96 -5.38
C SER A 384 -22.90 -24.07 -4.75
N ASN A 385 -22.01 -24.94 -5.26
CA ASN A 385 -20.63 -25.13 -4.76
C ASN A 385 -19.62 -25.32 -5.91
N PRO A 386 -19.31 -24.26 -6.68
CA PRO A 386 -18.38 -24.39 -7.80
C PRO A 386 -16.94 -24.57 -7.32
N SER A 387 -16.21 -25.46 -7.98
CA SER A 387 -14.79 -25.72 -7.70
C SER A 387 -13.93 -24.48 -7.95
N ILE A 388 -12.71 -24.43 -7.38
CA ILE A 388 -11.77 -23.31 -7.64
C ILE A 388 -11.48 -23.18 -9.14
N ALA A 389 -11.38 -24.29 -9.86
CA ALA A 389 -11.15 -24.30 -11.30
C ALA A 389 -12.33 -23.70 -12.08
N GLU A 390 -13.57 -24.03 -11.70
CA GLU A 390 -14.78 -23.46 -12.32
C GLU A 390 -14.92 -21.96 -12.02
N LYS A 391 -14.70 -21.56 -10.77
CA LYS A 391 -14.67 -20.14 -10.37
C LYS A 391 -13.61 -19.36 -11.15
N ALA A 392 -12.40 -19.93 -11.29
CA ALA A 392 -11.33 -19.33 -12.07
C ALA A 392 -11.70 -19.24 -13.55
N LYS A 393 -12.27 -20.30 -14.15
CA LYS A 393 -12.72 -20.30 -15.55
C LYS A 393 -13.82 -19.27 -15.79
N CYS A 394 -14.78 -19.15 -14.87
CA CYS A 394 -15.85 -18.15 -14.92
C CYS A 394 -15.30 -16.72 -14.82
N MET A 395 -14.34 -16.46 -13.93
CA MET A 395 -13.66 -15.17 -13.89
C MET A 395 -12.87 -14.88 -15.17
N LEU A 396 -12.11 -15.86 -15.68
CA LEU A 396 -11.32 -15.69 -16.89
C LEU A 396 -12.21 -15.41 -18.10
N THR A 397 -13.31 -16.12 -18.27
CA THR A 397 -14.26 -15.89 -19.37
C THR A 397 -14.99 -14.54 -19.24
N HIS A 398 -15.29 -14.08 -18.03
CA HIS A 398 -15.91 -12.77 -17.81
C HIS A 398 -14.96 -11.60 -18.10
N PHE A 399 -13.72 -11.66 -17.60
CA PHE A 399 -12.75 -10.56 -17.75
C PHE A 399 -11.97 -10.62 -19.07
N PHE A 400 -11.84 -11.80 -19.68
CA PHE A 400 -11.10 -12.03 -20.92
C PHE A 400 -11.93 -12.91 -21.87
N PRO A 401 -13.05 -12.38 -22.40
CA PRO A 401 -13.86 -13.12 -23.36
C PRO A 401 -13.03 -13.45 -24.61
N PHE A 402 -13.19 -14.65 -25.16
CA PHE A 402 -12.55 -15.02 -26.42
C PHE A 402 -13.09 -14.14 -27.55
N LYS A 403 -12.20 -13.43 -28.24
CA LYS A 403 -12.54 -12.60 -29.41
C LYS A 403 -11.82 -13.16 -30.63
N ASP A 404 -12.53 -13.23 -31.76
CA ASP A 404 -11.93 -13.58 -33.05
C ASP A 404 -11.10 -12.40 -33.58
N LEU A 405 -9.78 -12.60 -33.67
CA LEU A 405 -8.81 -11.60 -34.10
C LEU A 405 -8.73 -11.46 -35.63
N SER A 406 -9.52 -12.24 -36.38
CA SER A 406 -9.54 -12.23 -37.85
C SER A 406 -9.79 -10.83 -38.46
N ASN A 407 -10.55 -9.97 -37.78
CA ASN A 407 -10.81 -8.59 -38.23
C ASN A 407 -9.62 -7.63 -38.04
N PHE A 408 -8.75 -7.84 -37.06
CA PHE A 408 -7.56 -7.00 -36.85
C PHE A 408 -6.53 -7.15 -37.98
N ASN A 409 -6.45 -8.35 -38.57
CA ASN A 409 -5.56 -8.63 -39.70
C ASN A 409 -5.96 -7.89 -40.99
N LYS A 410 -7.17 -7.31 -41.05
CA LYS A 410 -7.64 -6.52 -42.21
C LYS A 410 -7.21 -5.05 -42.16
N LEU A 411 -6.74 -4.56 -41.02
CA LEU A 411 -6.26 -3.19 -40.86
C LEU A 411 -4.83 -3.09 -41.41
N SER A 412 -4.69 -2.61 -42.64
CA SER A 412 -3.38 -2.31 -43.23
C SER A 412 -2.89 -0.94 -42.75
N PHE A 413 -1.97 -0.93 -41.79
CA PHE A 413 -1.23 0.27 -41.43
C PHE A 413 0.06 0.36 -42.26
N PRO A 414 0.53 1.57 -42.61
CA PRO A 414 1.86 1.72 -43.17
C PRO A 414 2.90 1.15 -42.20
N PHE A 415 3.69 0.18 -42.68
CA PHE A 415 4.71 -0.48 -41.87
C PHE A 415 5.79 0.54 -41.50
N GLN A 416 5.81 0.95 -40.23
CA GLN A 416 6.93 1.73 -39.69
C GLN A 416 7.77 0.84 -38.80
N SER A 417 9.03 0.63 -39.18
CA SER A 417 9.97 -0.18 -38.42
C SER A 417 10.23 0.44 -37.04
N LEU A 418 10.23 -0.40 -36.00
CA LEU A 418 10.67 0.00 -34.66
C LEU A 418 12.15 0.39 -34.70
N ASN A 419 12.51 1.45 -33.96
CA ASN A 419 13.91 1.85 -33.87
C ASN A 419 14.70 0.81 -33.04
N CYS A 420 15.92 0.51 -33.46
CA CYS A 420 16.84 -0.29 -32.66
C CYS A 420 17.06 0.37 -31.30
N ILE A 421 16.97 -0.44 -30.24
CA ILE A 421 17.25 -0.04 -28.86
C ILE A 421 18.77 -0.05 -28.68
N ASN A 422 19.32 1.00 -28.08
CA ASN A 422 20.75 1.09 -27.78
C ASN A 422 21.05 0.78 -26.31
N ILE A 423 22.32 0.64 -25.99
CA ILE A 423 22.76 0.34 -24.61
C ILE A 423 22.38 1.46 -23.64
N LEU A 424 22.43 2.73 -24.09
CA LEU A 424 22.05 3.88 -23.26
C LEU A 424 20.57 3.83 -22.83
N ASP A 425 19.67 3.41 -23.73
CA ASP A 425 18.25 3.22 -23.43
C ASP A 425 18.03 2.15 -22.36
N LEU A 426 18.82 1.07 -22.42
CA LEU A 426 18.79 0.02 -21.41
C LEU A 426 19.35 0.51 -20.07
N GLU A 427 20.46 1.24 -20.07
CA GLU A 427 21.02 1.83 -18.85
C GLU A 427 20.04 2.78 -18.17
N ASP A 428 19.44 3.70 -18.94
CA ASP A 428 18.37 4.59 -18.48
C ASP A 428 17.21 3.80 -17.84
N LEU A 429 16.73 2.76 -18.53
CA LEU A 429 15.66 1.91 -18.02
C LEU A 429 16.05 1.24 -16.69
N PHE A 430 17.22 0.62 -16.62
CA PHE A 430 17.69 -0.11 -15.45
C PHE A 430 17.93 0.80 -14.24
N THR A 431 18.37 2.05 -14.44
CA THR A 431 18.50 3.03 -13.34
C THR A 431 17.15 3.34 -12.69
N GLY A 432 16.07 3.35 -13.46
CA GLY A 432 14.70 3.57 -12.98
C GLY A 432 14.01 2.35 -12.36
N LEU A 433 14.58 1.14 -12.46
CA LEU A 433 13.95 -0.08 -11.97
C LEU A 433 14.06 -0.22 -10.44
N LYS A 434 12.90 -0.26 -9.78
CA LYS A 434 12.83 -0.60 -8.34
C LYS A 434 12.89 -2.12 -8.17
N GLY A 435 14.00 -2.63 -7.63
CA GLY A 435 14.15 -4.07 -7.32
C GLY A 435 13.15 -4.60 -6.29
N GLY A 436 12.86 -5.91 -6.33
CA GLY A 436 11.95 -6.58 -5.39
C GLY A 436 10.45 -6.39 -5.67
N ARG A 437 10.08 -6.04 -6.90
CA ARG A 437 8.69 -6.10 -7.38
C ARG A 437 8.22 -7.56 -7.53
N ALA A 438 6.92 -7.79 -7.43
CA ALA A 438 6.34 -9.13 -7.57
C ALA A 438 6.59 -9.69 -8.98
N PRO A 439 7.22 -10.87 -9.11
CA PRO A 439 7.52 -11.49 -10.39
C PRO A 439 6.31 -12.24 -10.99
N GLY A 440 6.45 -12.70 -12.23
CA GLY A 440 5.47 -13.57 -12.90
C GLY A 440 5.59 -15.03 -12.44
N LEU A 441 5.18 -15.96 -13.31
CA LEU A 441 5.29 -17.41 -13.06
C LEU A 441 6.75 -17.89 -12.97
N ASP A 442 7.66 -17.19 -13.65
CA ASP A 442 9.11 -17.39 -13.66
C ASP A 442 9.79 -17.11 -12.30
N ARG A 443 9.14 -16.33 -11.43
CA ARG A 443 9.63 -15.90 -10.10
C ARG A 443 10.91 -15.05 -10.15
N ILE A 444 11.30 -14.53 -11.32
CA ILE A 444 12.49 -13.70 -11.51
C ILE A 444 12.13 -12.22 -11.34
N ASP A 445 12.87 -11.49 -10.49
CA ASP A 445 12.66 -10.06 -10.24
C ASP A 445 13.64 -9.17 -11.04
N TYR A 446 13.42 -7.86 -11.01
CA TYR A 446 14.29 -6.90 -11.71
C TYR A 446 15.74 -6.90 -11.23
N ARG A 447 16.06 -7.38 -10.01
CA ARG A 447 17.46 -7.42 -9.54
C ARG A 447 18.27 -8.46 -10.28
N THR A 448 17.64 -9.61 -10.57
CA THR A 448 18.26 -10.63 -11.41
C THR A 448 18.55 -10.07 -12.80
N TRP A 449 17.59 -9.36 -13.41
CA TRP A 449 17.79 -8.75 -14.73
C TRP A 449 18.86 -7.66 -14.74
N THR A 450 18.93 -6.81 -13.72
CA THR A 450 20.03 -5.84 -13.57
C THR A 450 21.38 -6.56 -13.55
N LYS A 451 21.47 -7.68 -12.85
CA LYS A 451 22.71 -8.46 -12.78
C LYS A 451 23.06 -9.12 -14.11
N VAL A 452 22.08 -9.68 -14.83
CA VAL A 452 22.27 -10.26 -16.17
C VAL A 452 22.74 -9.18 -17.16
N PHE A 453 22.15 -7.98 -17.11
CA PHE A 453 22.55 -6.84 -17.93
C PHE A 453 23.98 -6.37 -17.61
N GLU A 454 24.35 -6.26 -16.32
CA GLU A 454 25.71 -5.92 -15.90
C GLU A 454 26.77 -6.95 -16.32
N MET A 455 26.39 -8.22 -16.50
CA MET A 455 27.32 -9.28 -16.92
C MET A 455 27.75 -9.11 -18.37
N ASP A 456 26.81 -8.76 -19.26
CA ASP A 456 27.07 -8.48 -20.67
C ASP A 456 25.99 -7.57 -21.28
N LYS A 457 26.34 -6.29 -21.46
CA LYS A 457 25.41 -5.27 -21.98
C LYS A 457 25.13 -5.45 -23.46
N PHE A 458 26.11 -5.92 -24.25
CA PHE A 458 25.98 -6.07 -25.69
C PHE A 458 25.04 -7.22 -26.01
N PHE A 459 25.29 -8.39 -25.41
CA PHE A 459 24.40 -9.54 -25.56
C PHE A 459 22.95 -9.22 -25.15
N PHE A 460 22.76 -8.49 -24.04
CA PHE A 460 21.43 -8.10 -23.62
C PHE A 460 20.72 -7.20 -24.64
N CYS A 461 21.47 -6.27 -25.23
CA CYS A 461 20.98 -5.38 -26.29
C CYS A 461 20.60 -6.17 -27.56
N ASP A 462 21.43 -7.13 -27.96
CA ASP A 462 21.23 -7.92 -29.18
C ASP A 462 19.93 -8.71 -29.13
N PHE A 463 19.67 -9.45 -28.05
CA PHE A 463 18.46 -10.27 -27.99
C PHE A 463 17.19 -9.41 -27.85
N ILE A 464 17.24 -8.27 -27.15
CA ILE A 464 16.11 -7.34 -27.07
C ILE A 464 15.79 -6.79 -28.47
N ASN A 465 16.82 -6.49 -29.27
CA ASN A 465 16.65 -6.01 -30.64
C ASN A 465 16.13 -7.08 -31.61
N LEU A 466 16.16 -8.38 -31.28
CA LEU A 466 15.45 -9.40 -32.06
C LEU A 466 13.94 -9.10 -32.11
N CYS A 467 13.36 -8.65 -30.99
CA CYS A 467 11.93 -8.30 -30.96
C CYS A 467 11.62 -7.12 -31.89
N SER A 468 12.48 -6.09 -31.92
CA SER A 468 12.33 -4.93 -32.81
C SER A 468 12.55 -5.30 -34.27
N ARG A 469 13.58 -6.10 -34.58
CA ARG A 469 13.95 -6.52 -35.94
C ARG A 469 12.83 -7.31 -36.62
N PHE A 470 12.24 -8.25 -35.90
CA PHE A 470 11.17 -9.12 -36.43
C PHE A 470 9.76 -8.57 -36.15
N SER A 471 9.65 -7.42 -35.46
CA SER A 471 8.37 -6.85 -34.99
C SER A 471 7.50 -7.90 -34.28
N TYR A 472 8.13 -8.79 -33.51
CA TYR A 472 7.49 -9.93 -32.88
C TYR A 472 7.75 -9.93 -31.36
N PHE A 473 6.68 -10.10 -30.59
CA PHE A 473 6.76 -10.25 -29.13
C PHE A 473 6.70 -11.73 -28.75
N PRO A 474 7.73 -12.27 -28.05
CA PRO A 474 7.84 -13.70 -27.75
C PRO A 474 6.65 -14.27 -26.99
N SER A 475 6.17 -15.44 -27.38
CA SER A 475 4.99 -16.11 -26.81
C SER A 475 5.20 -16.52 -25.35
N CYS A 476 6.39 -17.02 -24.98
CA CYS A 476 6.69 -17.41 -23.59
C CYS A 476 6.63 -16.24 -22.60
N LEU A 477 6.78 -15.01 -23.08
CA LEU A 477 6.68 -13.78 -22.27
C LEU A 477 5.24 -13.28 -22.09
N LYS A 478 4.27 -13.86 -22.80
CA LYS A 478 2.84 -13.52 -22.68
C LYS A 478 2.14 -14.28 -21.54
N ASN A 479 2.81 -15.27 -20.94
CA ASN A 479 2.27 -16.11 -19.87
C ASN A 479 2.15 -15.36 -18.54
N ALA A 480 0.95 -14.87 -18.21
CA ALA A 480 0.68 -14.10 -17.01
C ALA A 480 0.22 -14.94 -15.81
N LYS A 481 0.65 -14.55 -14.60
CA LYS A 481 0.02 -15.00 -13.34
C LYS A 481 -1.12 -14.04 -12.97
N PHE A 482 -2.34 -14.54 -12.88
CA PHE A 482 -3.51 -13.74 -12.51
C PHE A 482 -3.71 -13.64 -10.99
N PHE A 483 -4.09 -12.44 -10.53
CA PHE A 483 -4.55 -12.19 -9.17
C PHE A 483 -5.82 -11.35 -9.21
N PHE A 484 -6.88 -11.83 -8.57
CA PHE A 484 -8.13 -11.07 -8.46
C PHE A 484 -8.15 -10.28 -7.15
N LEU A 485 -8.11 -8.95 -7.26
CA LEU A 485 -8.21 -8.07 -6.09
C LEU A 485 -9.65 -7.57 -5.93
N LEU A 486 -10.25 -7.85 -4.79
CA LEU A 486 -11.57 -7.31 -4.43
C LEU A 486 -11.49 -5.78 -4.30
N LYS A 487 -12.40 -5.07 -4.99
CA LYS A 487 -12.56 -3.62 -4.83
C LYS A 487 -13.02 -3.35 -3.38
N PRO A 488 -12.41 -2.38 -2.66
CA PRO A 488 -12.75 -2.12 -1.27
C PRO A 488 -14.25 -1.86 -1.06
N GLY A 489 -14.86 -2.55 -0.08
CA GLY A 489 -16.27 -2.36 0.28
C GLY A 489 -17.29 -2.92 -0.72
N ARG A 490 -16.86 -3.72 -1.70
CA ARG A 490 -17.74 -4.41 -2.66
C ARG A 490 -17.97 -5.86 -2.23
N ASP A 491 -19.11 -6.40 -2.63
CA ASP A 491 -19.50 -7.79 -2.35
C ASP A 491 -18.57 -8.77 -3.09
N CYS A 492 -18.03 -9.76 -2.36
CA CYS A 492 -17.16 -10.82 -2.89
C CYS A 492 -17.91 -11.87 -3.70
N SER A 493 -19.25 -11.89 -3.66
CA SER A 493 -20.05 -12.83 -4.45
C SER A 493 -20.15 -12.47 -5.93
N ILE A 494 -19.93 -11.19 -6.26
CA ILE A 494 -20.11 -10.62 -7.60
C ILE A 494 -18.77 -10.54 -8.33
N ILE A 495 -18.69 -11.09 -9.55
CA ILE A 495 -17.45 -11.12 -10.35
C ILE A 495 -16.94 -9.70 -10.66
N SER A 496 -17.81 -8.77 -11.06
CA SER A 496 -17.43 -7.39 -11.40
C SER A 496 -16.90 -6.55 -10.22
N SER A 497 -17.03 -7.05 -8.99
CA SER A 497 -16.41 -6.48 -7.79
C SER A 497 -14.90 -6.70 -7.73
N TYR A 498 -14.35 -7.62 -8.51
CA TYR A 498 -12.92 -7.88 -8.55
C TYR A 498 -12.21 -7.05 -9.64
N ARG A 499 -10.90 -6.91 -9.50
CA ARG A 499 -9.99 -6.40 -10.53
C ARG A 499 -8.99 -7.50 -10.87
N PRO A 500 -8.90 -7.95 -12.13
CA PRO A 500 -7.83 -8.84 -12.55
C PRO A 500 -6.50 -8.08 -12.57
N ILE A 501 -5.46 -8.65 -11.95
CA ILE A 501 -4.08 -8.18 -12.06
C ILE A 501 -3.27 -9.26 -12.77
N CYS A 502 -2.75 -8.90 -13.94
CA CYS A 502 -1.89 -9.77 -14.75
C CYS A 502 -0.42 -9.51 -14.39
N LEU A 503 0.24 -10.48 -13.75
CA LEU A 503 1.69 -10.45 -13.54
C LEU A 503 2.40 -11.21 -14.65
N LEU A 504 2.76 -10.49 -15.71
CA LEU A 504 3.67 -10.97 -16.76
C LEU A 504 5.11 -11.17 -16.22
N PRO A 505 5.93 -12.02 -16.88
CA PRO A 505 7.36 -12.14 -16.65
C PRO A 505 8.01 -10.76 -16.66
N THR A 506 8.95 -10.54 -15.74
CA THR A 506 9.55 -9.21 -15.56
C THR A 506 10.40 -8.79 -16.76
N LEU A 507 10.92 -9.74 -17.55
CA LEU A 507 11.59 -9.47 -18.83
C LEU A 507 10.61 -8.93 -19.88
N GLY A 508 9.41 -9.52 -20.02
CA GLY A 508 8.37 -9.02 -20.92
C GLY A 508 7.99 -7.58 -20.60
N LYS A 509 7.80 -7.27 -19.30
CA LYS A 509 7.52 -5.90 -18.82
C LYS A 509 8.67 -4.92 -19.10
N LEU A 510 9.90 -5.40 -19.14
CA LEU A 510 11.08 -4.59 -19.47
C LEU A 510 11.03 -4.19 -20.95
N ILE A 511 10.77 -5.16 -21.82
CA ILE A 511 10.59 -4.97 -23.27
C ILE A 511 9.41 -4.02 -23.56
N GLU A 512 8.25 -4.25 -22.91
CA GLU A 512 7.07 -3.37 -23.04
C GLU A 512 7.38 -1.92 -22.70
N ARG A 513 8.17 -1.67 -21.65
CA ARG A 513 8.54 -0.29 -21.26
C ARG A 513 9.39 0.41 -22.31
N LEU A 514 10.29 -0.32 -22.98
CA LEU A 514 11.09 0.21 -24.08
C LEU A 514 10.19 0.57 -25.27
N PHE A 515 9.24 -0.30 -25.61
CA PHE A 515 8.27 -0.01 -26.68
C PHE A 515 7.32 1.14 -26.33
N ILE A 516 6.82 1.23 -25.09
CA ILE A 516 6.00 2.36 -24.63
C ILE A 516 6.77 3.68 -24.74
N LYS A 517 8.08 3.68 -24.45
CA LYS A 517 8.93 4.88 -24.63
C LYS A 517 8.97 5.31 -26.10
N GLN A 518 9.16 4.37 -27.03
CA GLN A 518 9.15 4.67 -28.47
C GLN A 518 7.75 5.12 -28.95
N PHE A 519 6.70 4.44 -28.53
CA PHE A 519 5.32 4.74 -28.90
C PHE A 519 4.86 6.13 -28.41
N ASN A 520 5.17 6.48 -27.17
CA ASN A 520 4.87 7.82 -26.65
C ASN A 520 5.61 8.91 -27.43
N SER A 521 6.87 8.67 -27.80
CA SER A 521 7.64 9.61 -28.63
C SER A 521 7.02 9.80 -30.02
N PHE A 522 6.51 8.72 -30.62
CA PHE A 522 5.78 8.77 -31.88
C PHE A 522 4.49 9.59 -31.75
N ILE A 523 3.65 9.28 -30.76
CA ILE A 523 2.39 10.01 -30.50
C ILE A 523 2.61 11.51 -30.32
N ILE A 524 3.66 11.88 -29.57
CA ILE A 524 4.00 13.30 -29.32
C ILE A 524 4.45 13.97 -30.61
N ARG A 525 5.30 13.32 -31.42
CA ARG A 525 5.81 13.88 -32.68
C ARG A 525 4.68 14.15 -33.68
N HIS A 526 3.67 13.30 -33.71
CA HIS A 526 2.52 13.41 -34.61
C HIS A 526 1.32 14.14 -34.00
N ASN A 527 1.43 14.71 -32.79
CA ASN A 527 0.36 15.43 -32.11
C ASN A 527 -0.98 14.67 -32.03
N LEU A 528 -0.94 13.35 -31.85
CA LEU A 528 -2.14 12.49 -31.89
C LEU A 528 -3.02 12.58 -30.61
N ILE A 529 -2.51 13.19 -29.54
CA ILE A 529 -3.23 13.34 -28.26
C ILE A 529 -3.87 14.72 -28.16
N HIS A 530 -5.17 14.76 -27.84
CA HIS A 530 -5.91 15.98 -27.59
C HIS A 530 -5.34 16.79 -26.40
N GLN A 531 -5.40 18.12 -26.47
CA GLN A 531 -4.86 19.02 -25.44
C GLN A 531 -5.49 18.84 -24.04
N PHE A 532 -6.76 18.46 -23.95
CA PHE A 532 -7.46 18.22 -22.67
C PHE A 532 -7.40 16.77 -22.16
N GLN A 533 -6.56 15.92 -22.77
CA GLN A 533 -6.21 14.63 -22.17
C GLN A 533 -5.10 14.85 -21.15
N PHE A 534 -5.35 14.56 -19.87
CA PHE A 534 -4.40 14.79 -18.78
C PHE A 534 -3.78 13.49 -18.23
N GLY A 535 -4.49 12.37 -18.35
CA GLY A 535 -4.06 11.07 -17.82
C GLY A 535 -2.80 10.54 -18.50
N PHE A 536 -1.88 10.00 -17.70
CA PHE A 536 -0.64 9.35 -18.15
C PHE A 536 0.31 10.21 -19.01
N ARG A 537 0.17 11.54 -18.94
CA ARG A 537 1.04 12.47 -19.68
C ARG A 537 2.16 13.04 -18.82
N GLU A 538 3.26 13.33 -19.48
CA GLU A 538 4.38 14.03 -18.85
C GLU A 538 3.97 15.44 -18.41
N LEU A 539 4.39 15.85 -17.21
CA LEU A 539 4.05 17.14 -16.59
C LEU A 539 2.56 17.40 -16.39
N SER A 540 1.72 16.37 -16.46
CA SER A 540 0.29 16.43 -16.20
C SER A 540 -0.08 15.58 -14.98
N ASN A 541 -1.07 16.02 -14.22
CA ASN A 541 -1.59 15.29 -13.06
C ASN A 541 -3.07 15.62 -12.82
N CYS A 542 -3.71 14.97 -11.84
CA CYS A 542 -5.12 15.20 -11.54
C CYS A 542 -5.41 16.63 -11.09
N GLU A 543 -4.49 17.28 -10.36
CA GLU A 543 -4.67 18.64 -9.86
C GLU A 543 -4.68 19.64 -11.01
N VAL A 544 -3.80 19.46 -12.00
CA VAL A 544 -3.79 20.23 -13.26
C VAL A 544 -5.11 20.09 -14.02
N ALA A 545 -5.60 18.86 -14.15
CA ALA A 545 -6.86 18.59 -14.86
C ALA A 545 -8.05 19.29 -14.19
N VAL A 546 -8.14 19.18 -12.86
CA VAL A 546 -9.22 19.81 -12.10
C VAL A 546 -9.05 21.34 -12.07
N ASN A 547 -7.84 21.87 -11.92
CA ASN A 547 -7.60 23.32 -11.95
C ASN A 547 -8.05 23.93 -13.28
N SER A 548 -7.64 23.34 -14.40
CA SER A 548 -8.06 23.77 -15.75
C SER A 548 -9.57 23.79 -15.90
N LEU A 549 -10.26 22.76 -15.37
CA LEU A 549 -11.71 22.67 -15.36
C LEU A 549 -12.35 23.79 -14.53
N ILE A 550 -11.86 24.02 -13.30
CA ILE A 550 -12.39 25.02 -12.37
C ILE A 550 -12.17 26.44 -12.89
N SER A 551 -11.00 26.75 -13.46
CA SER A 551 -10.72 28.06 -14.05
C SER A 551 -11.67 28.36 -15.22
N LYS A 552 -11.96 27.37 -16.08
CA LYS A 552 -12.97 27.51 -17.15
C LYS A 552 -14.38 27.69 -16.61
N ILE A 553 -14.76 26.97 -15.54
CA ILE A 553 -16.06 27.15 -14.89
C ILE A 553 -16.17 28.57 -14.33
N ARG A 554 -15.15 29.07 -13.63
CA ARG A 554 -15.14 30.43 -13.05
C ARG A 554 -15.31 31.50 -14.14
N ALA A 555 -14.48 31.45 -15.19
CA ALA A 555 -14.57 32.38 -16.31
C ALA A 555 -15.94 32.33 -17.01
N SER A 556 -16.49 31.13 -17.24
CA SER A 556 -17.77 30.96 -17.94
C SER A 556 -18.99 31.37 -17.10
N ARG A 557 -18.85 31.43 -15.76
CA ARG A 557 -19.94 31.86 -14.87
C ARG A 557 -20.20 33.35 -14.93
N GLU A 558 -19.30 34.17 -15.47
CA GLU A 558 -19.47 35.62 -15.70
C GLU A 558 -20.45 35.91 -16.85
N GLY A 559 -21.66 35.37 -16.74
CA GLY A 559 -22.74 35.64 -17.69
C GLY A 559 -23.58 34.43 -18.06
N ASN A 560 -23.03 33.21 -18.01
CA ASN A 560 -23.70 32.01 -18.49
C ASN A 560 -23.89 30.95 -17.40
N HIS A 561 -24.82 30.03 -17.65
CA HIS A 561 -24.95 28.80 -16.87
C HIS A 561 -23.98 27.76 -17.40
N VAL A 562 -23.45 26.93 -16.50
CA VAL A 562 -22.46 25.90 -16.85
C VAL A 562 -22.94 24.55 -16.33
N ALA A 563 -22.91 23.51 -17.16
CA ALA A 563 -23.10 22.13 -16.75
C ALA A 563 -21.78 21.37 -16.82
N LEU A 564 -21.41 20.73 -15.71
CA LEU A 564 -20.32 19.76 -15.64
C LEU A 564 -20.92 18.36 -15.57
N VAL A 565 -20.63 17.53 -16.57
CA VAL A 565 -21.08 16.14 -16.65
C VAL A 565 -19.88 15.22 -16.48
N SER A 566 -19.90 14.39 -15.44
CA SER A 566 -18.95 13.28 -15.27
C SER A 566 -19.52 12.05 -15.97
N ILE A 567 -18.77 11.50 -16.91
CA ILE A 567 -19.16 10.35 -17.74
C ILE A 567 -18.23 9.19 -17.39
N ASP A 568 -18.84 8.04 -17.06
CA ASP A 568 -18.15 6.78 -16.73
C ASP A 568 -18.49 5.75 -17.81
N ILE A 569 -17.50 5.03 -18.34
CA ILE A 569 -17.67 4.01 -19.38
C ILE A 569 -17.65 2.62 -18.74
N ARG A 570 -18.59 1.75 -19.11
CA ARG A 570 -18.70 0.40 -18.53
C ARG A 570 -17.55 -0.50 -18.93
N ALA A 571 -16.98 -1.19 -17.94
CA ALA A 571 -16.03 -2.32 -18.09
C ALA A 571 -14.92 -2.08 -19.12
N ALA A 572 -14.42 -0.86 -19.17
CA ALA A 572 -13.83 -0.38 -20.38
C ALA A 572 -12.39 -0.95 -20.60
N PHE A 573 -11.62 -1.33 -19.57
CA PHE A 573 -10.37 -2.10 -19.76
C PHE A 573 -10.59 -3.56 -20.22
N ASP A 574 -11.70 -4.17 -19.82
CA ASP A 574 -11.97 -5.61 -20.02
C ASP A 574 -12.73 -5.86 -21.34
N SER A 575 -13.34 -4.82 -21.93
CA SER A 575 -14.25 -4.91 -23.08
C SER A 575 -13.65 -4.40 -24.41
N LEU A 576 -12.51 -3.70 -24.38
CA LEU A 576 -12.00 -2.97 -25.54
C LEU A 576 -11.54 -3.84 -26.71
N ASP A 577 -11.85 -3.38 -27.91
CA ASP A 577 -11.07 -3.61 -29.12
C ASP A 577 -10.06 -2.44 -29.23
N TRP A 578 -8.79 -2.73 -29.52
CA TRP A 578 -7.60 -1.94 -29.15
C TRP A 578 -7.37 -0.60 -29.88
N GLU A 579 -8.39 0.25 -30.09
CA GLU A 579 -8.22 1.51 -30.83
C GLU A 579 -7.95 2.75 -29.95
N ALA A 580 -8.64 2.96 -28.82
CA ALA A 580 -8.34 4.03 -27.85
C ALA A 580 -9.07 3.85 -26.50
N TYR A 581 -8.54 4.44 -25.40
CA TYR A 581 -9.16 4.36 -24.06
C TYR A 581 -9.10 5.68 -23.25
N ALA A 582 -10.21 6.01 -22.58
CA ALA A 582 -10.27 6.97 -21.48
C ALA A 582 -11.22 6.48 -20.36
N ASP A 583 -10.79 6.57 -19.10
CA ASP A 583 -11.52 6.03 -17.93
C ASP A 583 -12.56 7.03 -17.38
N ASP A 584 -12.08 8.23 -17.03
CA ASP A 584 -12.87 9.31 -16.44
C ASP A 584 -12.99 10.45 -17.47
N LEU A 585 -14.20 10.71 -17.96
CA LEU A 585 -14.48 11.80 -18.90
C LEU A 585 -15.29 12.90 -18.20
N ALA A 586 -14.92 14.16 -18.45
CA ALA A 586 -15.68 15.32 -18.02
C ALA A 586 -16.07 16.18 -19.21
N LEU A 587 -17.37 16.42 -19.37
CA LEU A 587 -17.92 17.35 -20.36
C LEU A 587 -18.32 18.65 -19.65
N LEU A 588 -17.90 19.77 -20.23
CA LEU A 588 -18.25 21.11 -19.79
C LEU A 588 -19.09 21.79 -20.88
N VAL A 589 -20.33 22.16 -20.56
CA VAL A 589 -21.24 22.86 -21.49
C VAL A 589 -21.62 24.20 -20.88
N VAL A 590 -21.57 25.27 -21.69
CA VAL A 590 -21.87 26.64 -21.29
C VAL A 590 -23.04 27.14 -22.11
N ALA A 591 -24.10 27.61 -21.46
CA ALA A 591 -25.30 28.10 -22.13
C ALA A 591 -25.92 29.31 -21.42
N ASP A 592 -26.56 30.18 -22.19
CA ASP A 592 -27.28 31.38 -21.71
C ASP A 592 -28.61 31.06 -21.00
N SER A 593 -29.16 29.86 -21.21
CA SER A 593 -30.50 29.49 -20.78
C SER A 593 -30.60 28.01 -20.41
N ARG A 594 -31.55 27.70 -19.51
CA ARG A 594 -31.83 26.33 -19.04
C ARG A 594 -32.12 25.36 -20.20
N LYS A 595 -32.97 25.76 -21.14
CA LYS A 595 -33.45 24.91 -22.24
C LYS A 595 -32.31 24.56 -23.19
N LYS A 596 -31.44 25.53 -23.49
CA LYS A 596 -30.25 25.33 -24.32
C LYS A 596 -29.27 24.37 -23.65
N LEU A 597 -29.02 24.56 -22.34
CA LEU A 597 -28.19 23.65 -21.54
C LEU A 597 -28.71 22.20 -21.56
N GLU A 598 -30.02 21.99 -21.37
CA GLU A 598 -30.64 20.65 -21.44
C GLU A 598 -30.48 20.01 -22.83
N THR A 599 -30.65 20.81 -23.88
CA THR A 599 -30.62 20.35 -25.28
C THR A 599 -29.21 19.98 -25.71
N GLU A 600 -28.24 20.85 -25.46
CA GLU A 600 -26.83 20.64 -25.87
C GLU A 600 -26.20 19.46 -25.13
N VAL A 601 -26.40 19.36 -23.81
CA VAL A 601 -25.89 18.21 -23.03
C VAL A 601 -26.53 16.91 -23.49
N SER A 602 -27.85 16.88 -23.72
CA SER A 602 -28.54 15.65 -24.12
C SER A 602 -28.16 15.23 -25.54
N SER A 603 -28.02 16.19 -26.48
CA SER A 603 -27.55 15.92 -27.85
C SER A 603 -26.16 15.31 -27.83
N PHE A 604 -25.21 15.96 -27.14
CA PHE A 604 -23.84 15.47 -27.05
C PHE A 604 -23.74 14.06 -26.48
N LEU A 605 -24.52 13.75 -25.43
CA LEU A 605 -24.48 12.43 -24.81
C LEU A 605 -25.11 11.34 -25.69
N VAL A 606 -26.06 11.69 -26.56
CA VAL A 606 -26.58 10.77 -27.58
C VAL A 606 -25.50 10.50 -28.63
N ASP A 607 -24.89 11.56 -29.18
CA ASP A 607 -23.82 11.45 -30.18
C ASP A 607 -22.62 10.65 -29.64
N LEU A 608 -22.20 10.93 -28.40
CA LEU A 608 -21.16 10.19 -27.72
C LEU A 608 -21.54 8.71 -27.55
N SER A 609 -22.78 8.44 -27.15
CA SER A 609 -23.25 7.06 -26.97
C SER A 609 -23.30 6.29 -28.29
N ASP A 610 -23.60 6.94 -29.41
CA ASP A 610 -23.63 6.29 -30.72
C ASP A 610 -22.21 6.08 -31.28
N ASN A 611 -21.31 7.04 -31.10
CA ASN A 611 -19.89 6.87 -31.43
C ASN A 611 -19.21 5.79 -30.59
N LEU A 612 -19.49 5.72 -29.29
CA LEU A 612 -18.93 4.69 -28.41
C LEU A 612 -19.44 3.28 -28.78
N LYS A 613 -20.67 3.15 -29.29
CA LYS A 613 -21.18 1.86 -29.78
C LYS A 613 -20.37 1.31 -30.95
N VAL A 614 -19.88 2.16 -31.85
CA VAL A 614 -18.98 1.75 -32.95
C VAL A 614 -17.71 1.10 -32.40
N LEU A 615 -17.24 1.57 -31.24
CA LEU A 615 -16.05 1.06 -30.54
C LEU A 615 -16.37 -0.07 -29.56
N ASN A 616 -17.58 -0.64 -29.58
CA ASN A 616 -18.07 -1.63 -28.61
C ASN A 616 -18.00 -1.15 -27.14
N LEU A 617 -18.19 0.16 -26.91
CA LEU A 617 -18.20 0.79 -25.59
C LEU A 617 -19.60 1.31 -25.21
N GLU A 618 -19.93 1.25 -23.92
CA GLU A 618 -21.21 1.75 -23.38
C GLU A 618 -21.01 2.76 -22.25
N VAL A 619 -21.80 3.83 -22.29
CA VAL A 619 -21.87 4.82 -21.20
C VAL A 619 -22.63 4.22 -20.00
N ALA A 620 -22.04 4.26 -18.81
CA ALA A 620 -22.67 3.87 -17.56
C ALA A 620 -23.65 4.97 -17.10
N SER A 621 -24.87 4.95 -17.65
CA SER A 621 -25.91 5.96 -17.36
C SER A 621 -26.19 6.15 -15.86
N GLU A 622 -26.12 5.07 -15.08
CA GLU A 622 -26.36 5.04 -13.63
C GLU A 622 -25.24 5.67 -12.80
N LYS A 623 -24.04 5.82 -13.36
CA LYS A 623 -22.89 6.46 -12.71
C LYS A 623 -22.59 7.84 -13.26
N THR A 624 -23.16 8.18 -14.41
CA THR A 624 -23.03 9.50 -15.02
C THR A 624 -23.78 10.51 -14.17
N LEU A 625 -23.12 11.61 -13.80
CA LEU A 625 -23.66 12.62 -12.88
C LEU A 625 -23.45 14.02 -13.44
N VAL A 626 -24.39 14.93 -13.16
CA VAL A 626 -24.32 16.33 -13.60
C VAL A 626 -24.35 17.29 -12.42
N VAL A 627 -23.47 18.29 -12.42
CA VAL A 627 -23.54 19.48 -11.55
C VAL A 627 -23.77 20.71 -12.41
N VAL A 628 -24.69 21.56 -11.98
CA VAL A 628 -25.04 22.79 -12.69
C VAL A 628 -24.61 24.01 -11.87
N PHE A 629 -23.76 24.82 -12.47
CA PHE A 629 -23.33 26.10 -11.92
C PHE A 629 -24.19 27.23 -12.49
N ARG A 630 -24.76 28.03 -11.61
CA ARG A 630 -25.53 29.21 -12.01
C ARG A 630 -24.58 30.34 -12.38
N GLY A 631 -24.89 31.04 -13.48
CA GLY A 631 -24.18 32.24 -13.87
C GLY A 631 -24.35 33.35 -12.84
N THR A 632 -23.26 34.06 -12.57
CA THR A 632 -23.22 35.27 -11.76
C THR A 632 -23.55 36.44 -12.68
N GLN A 633 -24.76 37.00 -12.61
CA GLN A 633 -25.24 38.03 -13.54
C GLN A 633 -25.65 39.35 -12.85
N ASN A 634 -25.47 40.42 -13.63
CA ASN A 634 -25.71 41.84 -13.37
C ASN A 634 -27.08 42.13 -12.73
N LYS A 635 -27.15 43.03 -11.74
CA LYS A 635 -28.36 43.38 -10.94
C LYS A 635 -29.61 43.66 -11.80
N ASN A 636 -29.45 44.10 -13.04
CA ASN A 636 -30.54 44.41 -13.98
C ASN A 636 -31.28 43.18 -14.54
N LYS A 637 -30.61 42.02 -14.70
CA LYS A 637 -31.29 40.79 -15.20
C LYS A 637 -32.07 40.08 -14.09
N GLN A 638 -31.67 40.23 -12.82
CA GLN A 638 -32.41 39.70 -11.67
C GLN A 638 -33.80 40.34 -11.54
N LYS A 639 -33.93 41.65 -11.81
CA LYS A 639 -35.21 42.37 -11.78
C LYS A 639 -36.25 41.88 -12.81
N LYS A 640 -35.84 41.19 -13.88
CA LYS A 640 -36.74 40.69 -14.95
C LYS A 640 -37.20 39.24 -14.78
N GLY A 641 -36.89 38.56 -13.67
CA GLY A 641 -37.39 37.19 -13.40
C GLY A 641 -36.83 36.08 -14.30
N LEU A 642 -35.88 36.38 -15.18
CA LEU A 642 -35.23 35.45 -16.11
C LEU A 642 -34.14 34.57 -15.46
N VAL A 643 -33.86 34.78 -14.17
CA VAL A 643 -32.62 34.33 -13.50
C VAL A 643 -32.84 33.19 -12.49
N THR A 644 -34.07 32.94 -12.06
CA THR A 644 -34.40 31.77 -11.24
C THR A 644 -34.76 30.60 -12.15
N PHE A 645 -33.97 29.54 -12.09
CA PHE A 645 -34.43 28.25 -12.59
C PHE A 645 -35.76 27.91 -11.88
N LYS A 646 -36.89 28.02 -12.58
CA LYS A 646 -38.20 27.59 -12.04
C LYS A 646 -38.18 26.12 -11.60
N ARG A 647 -37.33 25.32 -12.25
CA ARG A 647 -36.99 23.93 -11.89
C ARG A 647 -35.55 23.62 -12.25
N THR A 648 -34.96 22.62 -11.60
CA THR A 648 -33.66 22.08 -11.95
C THR A 648 -33.63 21.56 -13.41
N PRO A 649 -32.50 21.72 -14.13
CA PRO A 649 -32.35 21.14 -15.46
C PRO A 649 -32.46 19.60 -15.42
N ILE A 650 -33.09 19.02 -16.45
CA ILE A 650 -33.24 17.58 -16.62
C ILE A 650 -32.49 17.18 -17.88
N PHE A 651 -31.48 16.33 -17.73
CA PHE A 651 -30.66 15.81 -18.81
C PHE A 651 -31.07 14.37 -19.13
N LYS A 652 -31.07 13.99 -20.42
CA LYS A 652 -31.47 12.65 -20.85
C LYS A 652 -30.44 12.03 -21.81
N ILE A 653 -30.22 10.72 -21.69
CA ILE A 653 -29.50 9.89 -22.65
C ILE A 653 -30.48 8.83 -23.14
N LYS A 654 -30.83 8.82 -24.44
CA LYS A 654 -31.73 7.83 -25.05
C LYS A 654 -33.02 7.60 -24.23
N GLY A 655 -33.63 8.70 -23.77
CA GLY A 655 -34.84 8.70 -22.96
C GLY A 655 -34.66 8.49 -21.45
N ARG A 656 -33.49 8.01 -20.98
CA ARG A 656 -33.18 7.85 -19.54
C ARG A 656 -32.68 9.15 -18.92
N THR A 657 -33.28 9.57 -17.81
CA THR A 657 -32.86 10.77 -17.08
C THR A 657 -31.57 10.54 -16.29
N ILE A 658 -30.63 11.47 -16.42
CA ILE A 658 -29.38 11.50 -15.64
C ILE A 658 -29.61 12.24 -14.34
N ARG A 659 -29.00 11.75 -13.26
CA ARG A 659 -29.09 12.38 -11.94
C ARG A 659 -28.29 13.69 -11.91
N THR A 660 -28.98 14.78 -11.61
CA THR A 660 -28.35 16.08 -11.27
C THR A 660 -28.12 16.14 -9.77
N VAL A 661 -26.93 16.58 -9.35
CA VAL A 661 -26.49 16.67 -7.95
C VAL A 661 -25.93 18.05 -7.64
N ASP A 662 -25.93 18.43 -6.37
CA ASP A 662 -25.33 19.71 -5.93
C ASP A 662 -23.81 19.62 -5.75
N SER A 663 -23.27 18.41 -5.61
CA SER A 663 -21.85 18.15 -5.48
C SER A 663 -21.46 16.85 -6.18
N LEU A 664 -20.36 16.89 -6.92
CA LEU A 664 -19.84 15.80 -7.73
C LEU A 664 -18.41 15.47 -7.34
N LYS A 665 -18.11 14.18 -7.17
CA LYS A 665 -16.74 13.71 -6.99
C LYS A 665 -16.10 13.47 -8.36
N TYR A 666 -15.04 14.21 -8.68
CA TYR A 666 -14.26 14.05 -9.90
C TYR A 666 -12.76 13.98 -9.56
N LEU A 667 -12.06 12.96 -10.08
CA LEU A 667 -10.63 12.68 -9.82
C LEU A 667 -10.22 12.73 -8.33
N GLY A 668 -11.15 12.43 -7.41
CA GLY A 668 -10.91 12.39 -5.97
C GLY A 668 -11.24 13.67 -5.19
N ILE A 669 -11.67 14.74 -5.86
CA ILE A 669 -12.08 16.02 -5.26
C ILE A 669 -13.61 16.16 -5.41
N TYR A 670 -14.28 16.76 -4.42
CA TYR A 670 -15.70 17.06 -4.50
C TYR A 670 -15.88 18.50 -4.96
N ILE A 671 -16.57 18.70 -6.07
CA ILE A 671 -16.85 20.00 -6.67
C ILE A 671 -18.33 20.30 -6.44
N ASP A 672 -18.61 21.27 -5.56
CA ASP A 672 -19.96 21.76 -5.30
C ASP A 672 -20.37 22.88 -6.26
N ASN A 673 -21.67 23.02 -6.50
CA ASN A 673 -22.25 24.01 -7.42
C ASN A 673 -21.95 25.49 -7.07
N GLN A 674 -21.44 25.77 -5.87
CA GLN A 674 -21.03 27.09 -5.41
C GLN A 674 -19.52 27.30 -5.46
N LEU A 675 -18.72 26.24 -5.64
CA LEU A 675 -17.26 26.22 -5.52
C LEU A 675 -16.76 26.68 -4.14
N ASN A 676 -17.53 26.39 -3.08
CA ASN A 676 -17.19 26.75 -1.71
C ASN A 676 -16.39 25.65 -0.98
N TRP A 677 -16.32 24.43 -1.52
CA TRP A 677 -15.58 23.27 -1.00
C TRP A 677 -16.08 22.70 0.33
N ASN A 678 -17.27 23.10 0.81
CA ASN A 678 -17.82 22.62 2.08
C ASN A 678 -18.04 21.10 2.10
N GLU A 679 -18.58 20.55 1.01
CA GLU A 679 -18.78 19.10 0.89
C GLU A 679 -17.44 18.35 0.82
N HIS A 680 -16.42 18.94 0.19
CA HIS A 680 -15.07 18.37 0.17
C HIS A 680 -14.47 18.28 1.57
N ILE A 681 -14.52 19.38 2.33
CA ILE A 681 -13.98 19.45 3.70
C ILE A 681 -14.73 18.49 4.63
N SER A 682 -16.05 18.38 4.51
CA SER A 682 -16.85 17.40 5.25
C SER A 682 -16.41 15.96 4.97
N ASN A 683 -16.11 15.63 3.71
CA ASN A 683 -15.59 14.31 3.35
C ASN A 683 -14.17 14.05 3.86
N LEU A 684 -13.34 15.08 4.07
CA LEU A 684 -12.02 14.92 4.72
C LEU A 684 -12.16 14.42 6.17
N LYS A 685 -13.22 14.82 6.87
CA LYS A 685 -13.52 14.32 8.22
C LYS A 685 -13.76 12.81 8.22
N ILE A 686 -14.59 12.32 7.30
CA ILE A 686 -14.84 10.88 7.14
C ILE A 686 -13.52 10.15 6.78
N LYS A 687 -12.73 10.75 5.87
CA LYS A 687 -11.45 10.19 5.44
C LYS A 687 -10.46 10.02 6.58
N ILE A 688 -10.31 11.02 7.47
CA ILE A 688 -9.39 10.89 8.60
C ILE A 688 -9.86 9.86 9.63
N TYR A 689 -11.17 9.77 9.91
CA TYR A 689 -11.69 8.74 10.80
C TYR A 689 -11.39 7.34 10.26
N ASN A 690 -11.60 7.11 8.97
CA ASN A 690 -11.29 5.82 8.33
C ASN A 690 -9.80 5.48 8.37
N LEU A 691 -8.90 6.48 8.27
CA LEU A 691 -7.45 6.28 8.35
C LEU A 691 -6.96 6.01 9.78
N ILE A 692 -7.59 6.60 10.79
CA ILE A 692 -7.14 6.55 12.20
C ILE A 692 -7.92 5.51 13.02
N GLN A 693 -9.04 4.99 12.53
CA GLN A 693 -9.94 4.11 13.30
C GLN A 693 -9.20 3.02 14.05
N ASN A 694 -8.18 2.39 13.46
CA ASN A 694 -7.43 1.28 14.08
C ASN A 694 -6.20 1.70 14.87
N PHE A 695 -5.92 2.99 15.04
CA PHE A 695 -4.78 3.45 15.84
C PHE A 695 -4.93 3.09 17.33
N HIS A 696 -6.16 2.92 17.82
CA HIS A 696 -6.41 2.45 19.18
C HIS A 696 -5.84 1.04 19.44
N SER A 697 -5.66 0.24 18.38
CA SER A 697 -5.09 -1.11 18.49
C SER A 697 -3.57 -1.10 18.69
N VAL A 698 -2.87 -0.03 18.28
CA VAL A 698 -1.39 0.05 18.33
C VAL A 698 -0.88 1.10 19.30
N SER A 699 -1.75 1.99 19.79
CA SER A 699 -1.41 3.08 20.69
C SER A 699 -2.57 3.41 21.63
N GLY A 700 -2.27 3.40 22.92
CA GLY A 700 -3.14 3.89 23.97
C GLY A 700 -2.57 5.12 24.67
N PRO A 701 -3.27 5.67 25.69
CA PRO A 701 -2.77 6.83 26.44
C PRO A 701 -1.41 6.58 27.10
N ASN A 702 -1.23 5.40 27.71
CA ASN A 702 -0.05 5.05 28.51
C ASN A 702 0.87 4.01 27.85
N TRP A 703 0.56 3.53 26.65
CA TRP A 703 1.29 2.43 26.00
C TRP A 703 1.30 2.54 24.47
N GLY A 704 2.07 1.68 23.82
CA GLY A 704 2.06 1.49 22.36
C GLY A 704 2.99 2.45 21.61
N ALA A 705 2.79 2.54 20.29
CA ALA A 705 3.71 3.23 19.39
C ALA A 705 4.09 4.65 19.87
N GLY A 706 5.37 4.99 19.73
CA GLY A 706 5.92 6.29 20.15
C GLY A 706 5.39 7.44 19.30
N ALA A 707 5.36 8.65 19.88
CA ALA A 707 4.89 9.86 19.21
C ALA A 707 5.66 10.16 17.91
N SER A 708 6.97 9.88 17.88
CA SER A 708 7.81 10.00 16.68
C SER A 708 7.30 9.13 15.52
N LEU A 709 6.99 7.86 15.79
CA LEU A 709 6.51 6.93 14.77
C LEU A 709 5.11 7.31 14.28
N LEU A 710 4.21 7.71 15.19
CA LEU A 710 2.86 8.16 14.84
C LEU A 710 2.90 9.47 14.04
N LYS A 711 3.76 10.42 14.42
CA LYS A 711 4.02 11.66 13.66
C LYS A 711 4.54 11.34 12.26
N HIS A 712 5.44 10.36 12.14
CA HIS A 712 5.93 9.90 10.83
C HIS A 712 4.80 9.35 9.96
N TRP A 713 3.89 8.52 10.50
CA TRP A 713 2.71 8.04 9.77
C TRP A 713 1.75 9.15 9.37
N TYR A 714 1.59 10.17 10.23
CA TYR A 714 0.81 11.34 9.90
C TYR A 714 1.39 12.09 8.69
N LEU A 715 2.68 12.45 8.74
CA LEU A 715 3.34 13.21 7.68
C LEU A 715 3.50 12.41 6.37
N SER A 716 3.63 11.08 6.43
CA SER A 716 3.88 10.24 5.25
C SER A 716 2.62 9.67 4.60
N VAL A 717 1.51 9.55 5.33
CA VAL A 717 0.28 8.91 4.84
C VAL A 717 -0.94 9.79 5.04
N ILE A 718 -1.19 10.26 6.27
CA ILE A 718 -2.46 10.93 6.60
C ILE A 718 -2.53 12.33 5.99
N GLN A 719 -1.54 13.19 6.27
CA GLN A 719 -1.52 14.56 5.76
C GLN A 719 -1.49 14.61 4.22
N PRO A 720 -0.65 13.84 3.50
CA PRO A 720 -0.71 13.80 2.03
C PRO A 720 -2.06 13.30 1.50
N ALA A 721 -2.71 12.34 2.18
CA ALA A 721 -4.02 11.87 1.76
C ALA A 721 -5.12 12.93 1.98
N LEU A 722 -5.01 13.77 3.02
CA LEU A 722 -5.97 14.85 3.29
C LEU A 722 -5.75 16.07 2.39
N LEU A 723 -4.49 16.40 2.08
CA LEU A 723 -4.12 17.55 1.25
C LEU A 723 -4.10 17.25 -0.26
N PHE A 724 -4.52 16.05 -0.67
CA PHE A 724 -4.66 15.72 -2.09
C PHE A 724 -5.64 16.71 -2.76
N GLY A 725 -5.20 17.36 -3.83
CA GLY A 725 -6.01 18.36 -4.52
C GLY A 725 -5.98 19.76 -3.90
N ALA A 726 -5.20 20.00 -2.84
CA ALA A 726 -5.13 21.31 -2.18
C ALA A 726 -4.67 22.43 -3.12
N ALA A 727 -3.97 22.08 -4.20
CA ALA A 727 -3.68 22.97 -5.33
C ALA A 727 -4.93 23.64 -5.94
N VAL A 728 -6.12 23.06 -5.77
CA VAL A 728 -7.39 23.56 -6.32
C VAL A 728 -8.27 24.17 -5.22
N TRP A 729 -8.52 23.42 -4.14
CA TRP A 729 -9.47 23.83 -3.10
C TRP A 729 -8.83 24.65 -1.96
N GLY A 730 -7.50 24.76 -1.94
CA GLY A 730 -6.74 25.42 -0.88
C GLY A 730 -6.67 26.94 -0.94
N GLY A 731 -7.40 27.60 -1.85
CA GLY A 731 -7.23 29.04 -2.11
C GLY A 731 -7.51 29.96 -0.92
N SER A 732 -8.75 29.99 -0.45
CA SER A 732 -9.15 30.81 0.70
C SER A 732 -10.22 30.09 1.51
N PHE A 733 -10.18 30.29 2.83
CA PHE A 733 -11.06 29.59 3.77
C PHE A 733 -11.85 30.56 4.63
N THR A 734 -13.13 30.24 4.87
CA THR A 734 -13.93 30.92 5.89
C THR A 734 -13.51 30.46 7.30
N LYS A 735 -13.85 31.25 8.32
CA LYS A 735 -13.62 30.88 9.73
C LYS A 735 -14.23 29.51 10.09
N GLN A 736 -15.41 29.20 9.57
CA GLN A 736 -16.07 27.91 9.79
C GLN A 736 -15.30 26.74 9.14
N GLN A 737 -14.75 26.94 7.94
CA GLN A 737 -13.94 25.93 7.27
C GLN A 737 -12.62 25.66 8.00
N ILE A 738 -11.97 26.70 8.50
CA ILE A 738 -10.77 26.57 9.33
C ILE A 738 -11.07 25.74 10.59
N LEU A 739 -12.17 26.03 11.30
CA LEU A 739 -12.59 25.25 12.47
C LEU A 739 -12.89 23.78 12.13
N SER A 740 -13.47 23.52 10.95
CA SER A 740 -13.69 22.17 10.46
C SER A 740 -12.37 21.44 10.20
N LEU A 741 -11.40 22.08 9.53
CA LEU A 741 -10.07 21.52 9.27
C LEU A 741 -9.27 21.28 10.56
N PHE A 742 -9.40 22.14 11.57
CA PHE A 742 -8.86 21.87 12.90
C PHE A 742 -9.48 20.63 13.51
N SER A 743 -10.79 20.46 13.40
CA SER A 743 -11.48 19.27 13.92
C SER A 743 -11.03 18.00 13.22
N VAL A 744 -10.77 18.06 11.91
CA VAL A 744 -10.16 16.97 11.13
C VAL A 744 -8.79 16.62 11.68
N GLN A 745 -7.86 17.59 11.74
CA GLN A 745 -6.48 17.35 12.18
C GLN A 745 -6.39 16.90 13.65
N ARG A 746 -7.25 17.44 14.52
CA ARG A 746 -7.27 17.19 15.96
C ARG A 746 -7.33 15.70 16.31
N VAL A 747 -8.06 14.91 15.52
CA VAL A 747 -8.17 13.46 15.72
C VAL A 747 -6.78 12.79 15.68
N ALA A 748 -5.90 13.24 14.79
CA ALA A 748 -4.53 12.76 14.70
C ALA A 748 -3.65 13.31 15.83
N LEU A 749 -3.74 14.62 16.09
CA LEU A 749 -2.90 15.28 17.10
C LEU A 749 -3.03 14.64 18.47
N ILE A 750 -4.27 14.38 18.93
CA ILE A 750 -4.53 13.74 20.23
C ILE A 750 -3.91 12.34 20.29
N LYS A 751 -3.95 11.58 19.18
CA LYS A 751 -3.39 10.22 19.14
C LYS A 751 -1.87 10.23 19.16
N ILE A 752 -1.24 11.20 18.50
CA ILE A 752 0.22 11.36 18.45
C ILE A 752 0.75 11.87 19.79
N SER A 753 0.15 12.93 20.35
CA SER A 753 0.59 13.53 21.61
C SER A 753 0.24 12.70 22.84
N LYS A 754 -0.77 11.83 22.73
CA LYS A 754 -1.37 11.09 23.86
C LYS A 754 -1.85 12.02 24.98
N CYS A 755 -2.24 13.24 24.62
CA CYS A 755 -2.66 14.26 25.58
C CYS A 755 -4.12 14.09 26.04
N TYR A 756 -4.56 14.89 27.03
CA TYR A 756 -5.98 14.98 27.38
C TYR A 756 -6.79 15.57 26.23
N ARG A 757 -8.04 15.12 26.06
CA ARG A 757 -8.97 15.59 25.01
C ARG A 757 -9.34 17.07 25.11
N THR A 758 -8.99 17.71 26.21
CA THR A 758 -9.22 19.13 26.51
C THR A 758 -8.07 20.02 26.08
N CYS A 759 -6.88 19.47 25.74
CA CYS A 759 -5.76 20.27 25.28
C CYS A 759 -6.16 21.07 24.03
N PRO A 760 -5.87 22.38 23.96
CA PRO A 760 -6.13 23.20 22.79
C PRO A 760 -5.49 22.66 21.51
N THR A 761 -6.20 22.68 20.38
CA THR A 761 -5.66 22.18 19.09
C THR A 761 -4.43 22.98 18.66
N ASN A 762 -4.47 24.31 18.79
CA ASN A 762 -3.36 25.18 18.41
C ASN A 762 -2.10 24.89 19.21
N ALA A 763 -2.23 24.66 20.53
CA ALA A 763 -1.12 24.19 21.34
C ALA A 763 -0.53 22.87 20.82
N LEU A 764 -1.37 21.90 20.45
CA LEU A 764 -0.90 20.61 19.92
C LEU A 764 -0.18 20.74 18.58
N ASN A 765 -0.63 21.65 17.71
CA ASN A 765 0.05 21.95 16.44
C ASN A 765 1.49 22.45 16.70
N VAL A 766 1.66 23.39 17.64
CA VAL A 766 2.98 23.92 18.04
C VAL A 766 3.84 22.83 18.68
N PHE A 767 3.34 22.13 19.69
CA PHE A 767 4.10 21.06 20.37
C PHE A 767 4.58 19.95 19.44
N LEU A 768 3.70 19.49 18.56
CA LEU A 768 4.02 18.41 17.64
C LEU A 768 4.76 18.90 16.40
N VAL A 769 4.91 20.22 16.22
CA VAL A 769 5.48 20.83 15.02
C VAL A 769 4.75 20.34 13.77
N LEU A 770 3.44 20.60 13.78
CA LEU A 770 2.52 20.26 12.72
C LEU A 770 1.68 21.51 12.45
N PRO A 771 2.00 22.29 11.41
CA PRO A 771 1.16 23.41 11.00
C PRO A 771 -0.27 22.93 10.73
N SER A 772 -1.21 23.85 10.87
CA SER A 772 -2.61 23.54 10.63
C SER A 772 -2.88 23.16 9.18
N LEU A 773 -3.85 22.26 8.96
CA LEU A 773 -4.17 21.78 7.61
C LEU A 773 -4.50 22.91 6.63
N HIS A 774 -5.19 23.96 7.09
CA HIS A 774 -5.54 25.10 6.23
C HIS A 774 -4.31 25.91 5.79
N VAL A 775 -3.35 26.16 6.68
CA VAL A 775 -2.09 26.86 6.35
C VAL A 775 -1.31 26.07 5.30
N VAL A 776 -1.18 24.76 5.48
CA VAL A 776 -0.48 23.90 4.51
C VAL A 776 -1.26 23.83 3.19
N ALA A 777 -2.59 23.80 3.22
CA ALA A 777 -3.42 23.81 2.01
C ALA A 777 -3.28 25.11 1.21
N CYS A 778 -3.34 26.28 1.87
CA CYS A 778 -3.09 27.60 1.25
C CYS A 778 -1.71 27.65 0.60
N SER A 779 -0.69 27.20 1.32
CA SER A 779 0.68 27.17 0.81
C SER A 779 0.86 26.23 -0.39
N LEU A 780 0.14 25.11 -0.45
CA LEU A 780 0.13 24.23 -1.63
C LEU A 780 -0.60 24.86 -2.82
N PHE A 781 -1.69 25.60 -2.57
CA PHE A 781 -2.40 26.38 -3.58
C PHE A 781 -1.50 27.46 -4.17
N ILE A 782 -0.89 28.32 -3.35
CA ILE A 782 0.04 29.38 -3.79
C ILE A 782 1.20 28.78 -4.59
N LYS A 783 1.81 27.69 -4.10
CA LYS A 783 2.89 27.01 -4.83
C LYS A 783 2.43 26.54 -6.22
N PHE A 784 1.20 26.06 -6.34
CA PHE A 784 0.65 25.62 -7.62
C PHE A 784 0.39 26.81 -8.55
N GLN A 785 -0.22 27.87 -8.06
CA GLN A 785 -0.48 29.10 -8.82
C GLN A 785 0.82 29.71 -9.39
N ILE A 786 1.87 29.78 -8.57
CA ILE A 786 3.17 30.32 -9.00
C ILE A 786 3.89 29.37 -9.97
N TRP A 787 4.04 28.08 -9.61
CA TRP A 787 4.88 27.16 -10.40
C TRP A 787 4.21 26.71 -11.70
N TYR A 788 2.91 26.46 -11.67
CA TYR A 788 2.17 25.85 -12.78
C TYR A 788 1.39 26.88 -13.58
N ASP A 789 0.54 27.68 -12.93
CA ASP A 789 -0.29 28.70 -13.61
C ASP A 789 0.50 29.97 -13.96
N ARG A 790 1.74 30.07 -13.47
CA ARG A 790 2.64 31.21 -13.65
C ARG A 790 2.00 32.55 -13.27
N SER A 791 1.19 32.53 -12.20
CA SER A 791 0.46 33.71 -11.73
C SER A 791 1.41 34.74 -11.10
N ASN A 792 1.36 35.97 -11.61
CA ASN A 792 2.08 37.15 -11.10
C ASN A 792 1.35 37.87 -9.96
N GLU A 793 0.32 37.26 -9.35
CA GLU A 793 -0.43 37.84 -8.22
C GLU A 793 0.39 37.93 -6.91
N TYR A 794 1.61 37.40 -6.88
CA TYR A 794 2.41 37.25 -5.66
C TYR A 794 3.76 38.00 -5.76
N ASP A 795 3.82 39.19 -5.16
CA ASP A 795 4.95 40.13 -5.31
C ASP A 795 6.32 39.62 -4.85
N PHE A 796 6.38 38.60 -4.00
CA PHE A 796 7.63 38.08 -3.45
C PHE A 796 8.43 37.19 -4.43
N ILE A 797 7.86 36.86 -5.60
CA ILE A 797 8.52 36.10 -6.67
C ILE A 797 8.16 36.71 -8.02
N ASN A 798 9.16 37.11 -8.79
CA ASN A 798 8.99 37.36 -10.22
C ASN A 798 8.95 36.02 -10.96
N VAL A 799 7.79 35.69 -11.53
CA VAL A 799 7.56 34.40 -12.16
C VAL A 799 8.33 34.29 -13.47
N ASP A 800 8.57 35.37 -14.19
CA ASP A 800 9.30 35.34 -15.47
C ASP A 800 10.75 34.88 -15.31
N HIS A 801 11.37 35.22 -14.17
CA HIS A 801 12.73 34.77 -13.81
C HIS A 801 12.76 33.40 -13.11
N LEU A 802 11.61 32.74 -12.91
CA LEU A 802 11.55 31.42 -12.27
C LEU A 802 11.76 30.31 -13.32
N ASP A 803 12.62 29.34 -13.01
CA ASP A 803 12.82 28.14 -13.84
C ASP A 803 11.49 27.41 -14.08
N HIS A 804 11.45 26.58 -15.12
CA HIS A 804 10.25 25.83 -15.50
C HIS A 804 10.60 24.37 -15.80
N PHE A 805 9.59 23.51 -15.74
CA PHE A 805 9.77 22.12 -16.14
C PHE A 805 9.43 21.93 -17.62
N ILE A 806 10.34 21.29 -18.35
CA ILE A 806 10.15 20.92 -19.75
C ILE A 806 9.81 19.44 -19.89
N LYS A 807 9.10 19.11 -20.98
CA LYS A 807 8.87 17.71 -21.37
C LYS A 807 10.20 17.14 -21.89
N ILE A 808 10.70 16.05 -21.34
CA ILE A 808 12.00 15.50 -21.72
C ILE A 808 11.89 14.22 -22.55
N ASN A 809 10.71 13.61 -22.63
CA ASN A 809 10.56 12.33 -23.34
C ASN A 809 10.81 12.42 -24.85
N HIS A 810 10.64 13.60 -25.45
CA HIS A 810 10.92 13.84 -26.88
C HIS A 810 12.39 14.16 -27.17
N ILE A 811 13.18 14.52 -26.14
CA ILE A 811 14.59 14.87 -26.27
C ILE A 811 15.40 13.57 -26.41
N ASN A 812 16.30 13.52 -27.40
CA ASN A 812 17.18 12.37 -27.63
C ASN A 812 17.99 12.05 -26.37
N LEU A 813 18.09 10.77 -26.03
CA LEU A 813 18.75 10.32 -24.80
C LEU A 813 20.24 10.72 -24.73
N ASN A 814 20.94 10.78 -25.87
CA ASN A 814 22.34 11.20 -25.95
C ASN A 814 22.52 12.68 -25.52
N LYS A 815 21.48 13.51 -25.66
CA LYS A 815 21.47 14.90 -25.15
C LYS A 815 21.06 14.98 -23.68
N ARG A 816 20.39 13.96 -23.15
CA ARG A 816 19.89 13.91 -21.77
C ARG A 816 20.91 13.31 -20.81
N ILE A 817 21.66 12.30 -21.26
CA ILE A 817 22.74 11.67 -20.51
C ILE A 817 24.05 12.08 -21.18
N ILE A 818 24.84 12.88 -20.48
CA ILE A 818 26.14 13.34 -20.99
C ILE A 818 27.23 12.73 -20.13
N THR A 819 28.21 12.15 -20.81
CA THR A 819 29.41 11.59 -20.20
C THR A 819 30.63 12.10 -20.94
N PHE A 820 31.56 12.71 -20.20
CA PHE A 820 32.84 13.15 -20.72
C PHE A 820 33.94 12.18 -20.32
N PRO A 821 35.02 12.07 -21.12
CA PRO A 821 36.27 11.55 -20.62
C PRO A 821 36.76 12.44 -19.46
N PRO A 822 37.43 11.86 -18.45
CA PRO A 822 37.99 12.66 -17.37
C PRO A 822 38.99 13.69 -17.90
N LEU A 823 39.84 13.29 -18.85
CA LEU A 823 40.85 14.14 -19.47
C LEU A 823 40.89 13.89 -20.99
N ILE A 824 41.15 14.95 -21.74
CA ILE A 824 41.49 14.89 -23.16
C ILE A 824 43.01 15.02 -23.31
N LYS A 825 43.56 14.35 -24.32
CA LYS A 825 44.98 14.42 -24.67
C LYS A 825 45.29 15.73 -25.39
N ASN A 826 46.41 16.36 -25.01
CA ASN A 826 46.88 17.64 -25.54
C ASN A 826 45.81 18.76 -25.43
N PRO A 827 45.38 19.11 -24.20
CA PRO A 827 44.52 20.27 -24.00
C PRO A 827 45.31 21.55 -24.30
N ASP A 828 44.63 22.55 -24.87
CA ASP A 828 45.15 23.91 -25.03
C ASP A 828 45.15 24.65 -23.67
N PHE A 829 44.19 24.35 -22.80
CA PHE A 829 44.02 24.97 -21.48
C PHE A 829 43.48 24.00 -20.41
N ASP A 830 43.87 24.24 -19.16
CA ASP A 830 43.28 23.64 -17.97
C ASP A 830 42.39 24.67 -17.27
N ILE A 831 41.13 24.33 -16.99
CA ILE A 831 40.14 25.25 -16.42
C ILE A 831 39.69 24.72 -15.07
N TYR A 832 39.75 25.56 -14.04
CA TYR A 832 39.20 25.26 -12.71
C TYR A 832 37.94 26.08 -12.50
N THR A 833 36.87 25.45 -12.01
CA THR A 833 35.59 26.11 -11.77
C THR A 833 35.11 25.85 -10.36
N ASP A 834 34.56 26.87 -9.72
CA ASP A 834 33.93 26.73 -8.40
C ASP A 834 32.73 27.68 -8.22
N GLY A 835 31.87 27.34 -7.26
CA GLY A 835 30.77 28.16 -6.78
C GLY A 835 30.79 28.27 -5.26
N SER A 836 30.60 29.47 -4.74
CA SER A 836 30.62 29.72 -3.29
C SER A 836 29.40 30.53 -2.85
N GLY A 837 29.04 30.44 -1.57
CA GLY A 837 27.91 31.16 -1.02
C GLY A 837 28.12 31.56 0.44
N ILE A 838 27.87 32.84 0.74
CA ILE A 838 28.00 33.44 2.08
C ILE A 838 26.76 34.30 2.33
N ASP A 839 26.09 34.08 3.47
CA ASP A 839 24.91 34.84 3.92
C ASP A 839 23.78 35.00 2.88
N GLY A 840 23.64 34.01 1.99
CA GLY A 840 22.60 33.99 0.95
C GLY A 840 22.99 34.69 -0.35
N ASN A 841 24.17 35.30 -0.44
CA ASN A 841 24.75 35.73 -1.71
C ASN A 841 25.61 34.61 -2.29
N VAL A 842 25.65 34.51 -3.61
CA VAL A 842 26.32 33.41 -4.31
C VAL A 842 27.21 33.98 -5.41
N GLY A 843 28.43 33.45 -5.48
CA GLY A 843 29.42 33.77 -6.50
C GLY A 843 29.86 32.51 -7.24
N ALA A 844 30.30 32.67 -8.48
CA ALA A 844 30.90 31.62 -9.29
C ALA A 844 32.20 32.12 -9.90
N ALA A 845 33.16 31.23 -10.08
CA ALA A 845 34.43 31.57 -10.72
C ALA A 845 34.89 30.52 -11.73
N VAL A 846 35.60 31.00 -12.74
CA VAL A 846 36.27 30.19 -13.77
C VAL A 846 37.70 30.70 -13.92
N CYS A 847 38.67 29.83 -13.69
CA CYS A 847 40.10 30.14 -13.76
C CYS A 847 40.74 29.32 -14.88
N ILE A 848 41.30 30.00 -15.88
CA ILE A 848 41.84 29.38 -17.08
C ILE A 848 43.37 29.44 -17.02
N PHE A 849 44.02 28.29 -17.12
CA PHE A 849 45.46 28.12 -17.04
C PHE A 849 46.03 27.66 -18.38
N LYS A 850 47.16 28.24 -18.77
CA LYS A 850 47.99 27.79 -19.88
C LYS A 850 49.39 27.49 -19.34
N ASN A 851 49.88 26.26 -19.53
CA ASN A 851 51.17 25.82 -18.99
C ASN A 851 51.32 26.08 -17.48
N ASN A 852 50.29 25.78 -16.68
CA ASN A 852 50.21 26.02 -15.23
C ASN A 852 50.28 27.49 -14.78
N ILE A 853 50.19 28.45 -15.70
CA ILE A 853 50.12 29.89 -15.38
C ILE A 853 48.68 30.36 -15.61
N LEU A 854 48.13 31.11 -14.65
CA LEU A 854 46.80 31.71 -14.77
C LEU A 854 46.81 32.70 -15.94
N SER A 855 46.03 32.40 -16.97
CA SER A 855 45.91 33.23 -18.16
C SER A 855 44.75 34.21 -18.04
N GLN A 856 43.59 33.73 -17.58
CA GLN A 856 42.36 34.52 -17.44
C GLN A 856 41.55 34.01 -16.26
N SER A 857 40.80 34.90 -15.61
CA SER A 857 39.79 34.54 -14.63
C SER A 857 38.50 35.31 -14.87
N PHE A 858 37.39 34.63 -14.65
CA PHE A 858 36.05 35.20 -14.72
C PHE A 858 35.35 35.00 -13.39
N GLN A 859 34.76 36.07 -12.88
CA GLN A 859 34.08 36.10 -11.58
C GLN A 859 32.66 36.59 -11.80
N PHE A 860 31.69 35.79 -11.37
CA PHE A 860 30.27 36.05 -11.57
C PHE A 860 29.55 36.17 -10.24
N LYS A 861 28.81 37.26 -10.08
CA LYS A 861 27.87 37.46 -8.99
C LYS A 861 26.49 36.99 -9.42
N LEU A 862 25.88 36.12 -8.62
CA LEU A 862 24.53 35.63 -8.87
C LEU A 862 23.52 36.30 -7.94
N SER A 863 22.23 36.20 -8.29
CA SER A 863 21.15 36.69 -7.44
C SER A 863 21.05 35.91 -6.12
N ASN A 864 20.50 36.56 -5.10
CA ASN A 864 20.32 36.02 -3.74
C ASN A 864 19.37 34.80 -3.65
N TYR A 865 18.61 34.53 -4.71
CA TYR A 865 17.73 33.36 -4.81
C TYR A 865 18.42 32.15 -5.43
N ASN A 866 19.61 32.32 -6.02
CA ASN A 866 20.36 31.23 -6.61
C ASN A 866 21.05 30.39 -5.54
N SER A 867 21.31 29.13 -5.88
CA SER A 867 22.04 28.22 -5.00
C SER A 867 23.49 28.05 -5.45
N VAL A 868 24.38 27.69 -4.51
CA VAL A 868 25.77 27.31 -4.82
C VAL A 868 25.82 26.25 -5.94
N PHE A 869 24.91 25.28 -5.92
CA PHE A 869 24.79 24.29 -6.98
C PHE A 869 24.50 24.89 -8.38
N GLN A 870 23.72 25.97 -8.46
CA GLN A 870 23.51 26.68 -9.73
C GLN A 870 24.74 27.49 -10.16
N ALA A 871 25.49 28.04 -9.20
CA ALA A 871 26.74 28.74 -9.48
C ALA A 871 27.80 27.81 -10.07
N GLU A 872 27.97 26.61 -9.48
CA GLU A 872 28.84 25.56 -10.04
C GLU A 872 28.40 25.17 -11.46
N LEU A 873 27.10 24.94 -11.68
CA LEU A 873 26.52 24.66 -13.00
C LEU A 873 26.81 25.78 -14.01
N ALA A 874 26.65 27.04 -13.58
CA ALA A 874 26.85 28.21 -14.42
C ALA A 874 28.33 28.41 -14.80
N ALA A 875 29.25 28.26 -13.84
CA ALA A 875 30.70 28.33 -14.07
C ALA A 875 31.14 27.29 -15.10
N ILE A 876 30.68 26.04 -14.97
CA ILE A 876 31.03 24.99 -15.93
C ILE A 876 30.39 25.25 -17.29
N ASN A 877 29.13 25.67 -17.34
CA ASN A 877 28.49 26.02 -18.61
C ASN A 877 29.21 27.18 -19.32
N PHE A 878 29.69 28.18 -18.56
CA PHE A 878 30.51 29.27 -19.09
C PHE A 878 31.85 28.75 -19.61
N ALA A 879 32.58 27.93 -18.83
CA ALA A 879 33.85 27.34 -19.26
C ALA A 879 33.70 26.53 -20.56
N VAL A 880 32.61 25.76 -20.68
CA VAL A 880 32.29 25.01 -21.89
C VAL A 880 31.94 25.93 -23.07
N GLY A 881 31.15 26.98 -22.84
CA GLY A 881 30.85 27.99 -23.85
C GLY A 881 32.10 28.70 -24.37
N TRP A 882 32.97 29.13 -23.46
CA TRP A 882 34.25 29.75 -23.79
C TRP A 882 35.15 28.85 -24.64
N ALA A 883 35.23 27.55 -24.30
CA ALA A 883 36.00 26.58 -25.07
C ALA A 883 35.41 26.37 -26.47
N LEU A 884 34.07 26.33 -26.59
CA LEU A 884 33.37 26.18 -27.87
C LEU A 884 33.57 27.40 -28.79
N GLU A 885 33.44 28.62 -28.24
CA GLU A 885 33.60 29.86 -28.99
C GLU A 885 35.04 30.05 -29.48
N GLY A 886 36.02 29.70 -28.63
CA GLY A 886 37.44 29.75 -28.99
C GLY A 886 37.93 28.57 -29.84
N GLY A 887 37.12 27.52 -30.03
CA GLY A 887 37.54 26.31 -30.72
C GLY A 887 38.65 25.52 -30.00
N PHE A 888 38.78 25.68 -28.68
CA PHE A 888 39.85 25.10 -27.87
C PHE A 888 39.53 23.69 -27.37
N LYS A 889 40.56 22.87 -27.19
CA LYS A 889 40.49 21.63 -26.41
C LYS A 889 40.85 21.94 -24.97
N VAL A 890 40.00 21.61 -24.01
CA VAL A 890 40.22 21.97 -22.60
C VAL A 890 39.94 20.83 -21.65
N ASN A 891 40.63 20.83 -20.50
CA ASN A 891 40.26 19.99 -19.36
C ASN A 891 39.66 20.86 -18.26
N ILE A 892 38.43 20.55 -17.85
CA ILE A 892 37.72 21.25 -16.78
C ILE A 892 37.81 20.43 -15.50
N TYR A 893 38.27 21.05 -14.43
CA TYR A 893 38.36 20.51 -13.08
C TYR A 893 37.33 21.20 -12.18
N THR A 894 36.49 20.39 -11.53
CA THR A 894 35.49 20.87 -10.58
C THR A 894 35.44 19.95 -9.37
N ASP A 895 35.23 20.49 -8.19
CA ASP A 895 34.94 19.71 -6.99
C ASP A 895 33.44 19.43 -6.80
N SER A 896 32.58 19.95 -7.68
CA SER A 896 31.15 19.63 -7.72
C SER A 896 30.89 18.25 -8.32
N TYR A 897 30.95 17.22 -7.47
CA TYR A 897 30.48 15.89 -7.86
C TYR A 897 28.98 15.91 -8.22
N SER A 898 28.22 16.82 -7.61
CA SER A 898 26.79 17.02 -7.86
C SER A 898 26.50 17.37 -9.33
N TYR A 899 27.32 18.23 -9.95
CA TYR A 899 27.21 18.57 -11.37
C TYR A 899 27.34 17.33 -12.27
N ILE A 900 28.42 16.56 -12.08
CA ILE A 900 28.71 15.35 -12.86
C ILE A 900 27.55 14.34 -12.71
N GLN A 901 26.98 14.22 -11.51
CA GLN A 901 25.82 13.37 -11.28
C GLN A 901 24.57 13.86 -12.03
N VAL A 902 24.35 15.17 -12.12
CA VAL A 902 23.19 15.74 -12.83
C VAL A 902 23.31 15.59 -14.35
N LEU A 903 24.52 15.71 -14.92
CA LEU A 903 24.76 15.41 -16.35
C LEU A 903 24.40 13.97 -16.73
N LYS A 904 24.67 13.02 -15.82
CA LYS A 904 24.38 11.59 -16.01
C LYS A 904 22.91 11.21 -15.81
N LYS A 905 22.10 12.05 -15.16
CA LYS A 905 20.68 11.77 -14.90
C LYS A 905 19.83 12.04 -16.13
N SER A 906 19.09 11.06 -16.60
CA SER A 906 18.20 11.19 -17.76
C SER A 906 16.91 11.95 -17.46
N ASP A 907 16.45 12.00 -16.20
CA ASP A 907 15.09 12.39 -15.79
C ASP A 907 14.99 13.84 -15.24
N VAL A 908 15.99 14.66 -15.54
CA VAL A 908 16.05 16.06 -15.09
C VAL A 908 15.07 16.92 -15.90
N LYS A 909 14.13 17.58 -15.21
CA LYS A 909 13.05 18.36 -15.86
C LYS A 909 13.28 19.87 -15.94
N SER A 910 14.22 20.42 -15.17
CA SER A 910 14.55 21.85 -15.16
C SER A 910 14.93 22.32 -16.57
N GLY A 911 14.31 23.41 -17.04
CA GLY A 911 14.63 24.04 -18.32
C GLY A 911 16.10 24.48 -18.33
N PHE A 912 16.49 25.25 -17.32
CA PHE A 912 17.87 25.72 -17.13
C PHE A 912 18.92 24.61 -17.25
N ILE A 913 18.72 23.47 -16.57
CA ILE A 913 19.69 22.36 -16.62
C ILE A 913 19.69 21.68 -17.99
N ASN A 914 18.54 21.56 -18.66
CA ASN A 914 18.49 20.96 -20.00
C ASN A 914 19.11 21.88 -21.08
N ASP A 915 19.07 23.19 -20.88
CA ASP A 915 19.78 24.14 -21.74
C ASP A 915 21.30 23.98 -21.59
N ILE A 916 21.78 23.89 -20.34
CA ILE A 916 23.19 23.56 -20.05
C ILE A 916 23.57 22.23 -20.70
N LYS A 917 22.78 21.18 -20.53
CA LYS A 917 23.03 19.89 -21.19
C LYS A 917 23.12 20.03 -22.71
N SER A 918 22.25 20.82 -23.32
CA SER A 918 22.27 21.05 -24.76
C SER A 918 23.54 21.75 -25.23
N ASN A 919 24.03 22.74 -24.48
CA ASN A 919 25.31 23.41 -24.77
C ASN A 919 26.49 22.46 -24.58
N VAL A 920 26.50 21.76 -23.45
CA VAL A 920 27.54 20.81 -23.07
C VAL A 920 27.63 19.66 -24.07
N PHE A 921 26.51 19.19 -24.60
CA PHE A 921 26.47 18.18 -25.65
C PHE A 921 27.20 18.63 -26.93
N ARG A 922 27.18 19.94 -27.27
CA ARG A 922 27.92 20.46 -28.44
C ARG A 922 29.43 20.41 -28.26
N ALA A 923 29.92 20.39 -27.02
CA ALA A 923 31.35 20.35 -26.68
C ALA A 923 31.93 18.94 -26.54
N LEU A 924 31.14 17.90 -26.83
CA LEU A 924 31.60 16.52 -26.81
C LEU A 924 32.80 16.32 -27.76
N GLY A 925 33.90 15.80 -27.22
CA GLY A 925 35.14 15.54 -27.94
C GLY A 925 36.21 16.63 -27.79
N SER A 926 35.85 17.84 -27.34
CA SER A 926 36.79 18.94 -27.10
C SER A 926 36.97 19.29 -25.62
N VAL A 927 36.07 18.81 -24.75
CA VAL A 927 36.14 19.06 -23.30
C VAL A 927 36.36 17.76 -22.51
N GLY A 928 37.38 17.74 -21.65
CA GLY A 928 37.52 16.76 -20.58
C GLY A 928 36.89 17.31 -19.29
N LEU A 929 36.25 16.46 -18.48
CA LEU A 929 35.64 16.89 -17.21
C LEU A 929 36.06 15.95 -16.07
N SER A 930 36.89 16.47 -15.18
CA SER A 930 37.44 15.74 -14.03
C SER A 930 36.91 16.28 -12.70
N TRP A 931 36.59 15.36 -11.80
CA TRP A 931 36.30 15.70 -10.42
C TRP A 931 37.60 15.83 -9.62
N VAL A 932 37.76 16.92 -8.87
CA VAL A 932 38.87 17.14 -7.95
C VAL A 932 38.37 17.23 -6.51
N LYS A 933 39.23 16.93 -5.55
CA LYS A 933 38.87 17.00 -4.14
C LYS A 933 38.97 18.45 -3.65
N ALA A 934 37.88 18.95 -3.06
CA ALA A 934 37.87 20.26 -2.40
C ALA A 934 38.91 20.32 -1.26
N HIS A 935 39.54 21.49 -1.09
CA HIS A 935 40.51 21.79 -0.02
C HIS A 935 41.66 20.77 0.10
N ALA A 936 42.19 20.31 -1.03
CA ALA A 936 43.24 19.30 -1.10
C ALA A 936 44.63 19.86 -1.48
N GLY A 937 44.85 21.17 -1.44
CA GLY A 937 46.14 21.77 -1.85
C GLY A 937 46.32 21.91 -3.36
N ILE A 938 45.25 21.84 -4.15
CA ILE A 938 45.32 21.97 -5.62
C ILE A 938 45.26 23.45 -5.97
N PRO A 939 46.35 24.09 -6.44
CA PRO A 939 46.43 25.55 -6.55
C PRO A 939 45.32 26.16 -7.41
N GLY A 940 44.98 25.54 -8.54
CA GLY A 940 43.91 26.02 -9.42
C GLY A 940 42.51 25.94 -8.81
N ASN A 941 42.21 24.90 -8.03
CA ASN A 941 40.91 24.76 -7.36
C ASN A 941 40.79 25.71 -6.17
N GLU A 942 41.87 25.89 -5.41
CA GLU A 942 41.89 26.84 -4.29
C GLU A 942 41.74 28.28 -4.77
N LEU A 943 42.36 28.62 -5.90
CA LEU A 943 42.23 29.92 -6.52
C LEU A 943 40.81 30.14 -7.08
N ALA A 944 40.19 29.10 -7.66
CA ALA A 944 38.78 29.16 -8.06
C ALA A 944 37.83 29.35 -6.86
N ASP A 945 38.05 28.68 -5.72
CA ASP A 945 37.28 28.88 -4.48
C ASP A 945 37.45 30.28 -3.90
N GLN A 946 38.68 30.80 -3.88
CA GLN A 946 38.94 32.18 -3.46
C GLN A 946 38.22 33.18 -4.35
N PHE A 947 38.32 33.04 -5.67
CA PHE A 947 37.63 33.92 -6.61
C PHE A 947 36.11 33.77 -6.57
N ALA A 948 35.57 32.58 -6.32
CA ALA A 948 34.14 32.40 -6.16
C ALA A 948 33.62 33.11 -4.90
N LYS A 949 34.42 33.18 -3.83
CA LYS A 949 34.13 33.98 -2.62
C LYS A 949 34.20 35.48 -2.89
N SER A 950 35.25 35.96 -3.58
CA SER A 950 35.38 37.38 -3.95
C SER A 950 34.29 37.83 -4.93
N ALA A 951 33.86 36.94 -5.84
CA ALA A 951 32.82 37.21 -6.83
C ALA A 951 31.47 37.59 -6.20
N ILE A 952 31.23 37.23 -4.93
CA ILE A 952 30.02 37.60 -4.18
C ILE A 952 29.86 39.13 -4.09
N THR A 953 30.97 39.85 -3.92
CA THR A 953 30.97 41.32 -3.79
C THR A 953 31.36 42.00 -5.08
N GLU A 954 32.40 41.49 -5.74
CA GLU A 954 33.11 42.18 -6.84
C GLU A 954 32.87 41.55 -8.23
N GLY A 955 32.13 40.43 -8.29
CA GLY A 955 31.88 39.71 -9.54
C GLY A 955 30.90 40.43 -10.48
N ASN A 956 31.04 40.17 -11.77
CA ASN A 956 30.10 40.64 -12.79
C ASN A 956 28.75 39.94 -12.64
N PHE A 957 27.65 40.69 -12.69
CA PHE A 957 26.33 40.10 -12.50
C PHE A 957 25.98 39.11 -13.63
N LEU A 958 25.62 37.89 -13.27
CA LEU A 958 25.17 36.83 -14.18
C LEU A 958 23.72 36.47 -13.85
N ASP A 959 22.80 36.88 -14.73
CA ASP A 959 21.38 36.56 -14.57
C ASP A 959 21.10 35.10 -14.96
N ILE A 960 20.61 34.32 -13.99
CA ILE A 960 20.14 32.95 -14.20
C ILE A 960 18.81 32.74 -13.45
N PRO A 961 17.94 31.83 -13.93
CA PRO A 961 16.62 31.68 -13.36
C PRO A 961 16.63 31.14 -11.93
N ALA A 962 15.65 31.58 -11.14
CA ALA A 962 15.43 31.10 -9.79
C ALA A 962 14.99 29.62 -9.80
N PRO A 963 15.60 28.75 -8.97
CA PRO A 963 15.32 27.31 -9.01
C PRO A 963 14.01 26.96 -8.27
N TYR A 964 13.42 25.80 -8.55
CA TYR A 964 12.24 25.33 -7.81
C TYR A 964 12.45 25.23 -6.28
N SER A 965 13.69 24.98 -5.85
CA SER A 965 14.07 24.96 -4.43
C SER A 965 13.90 26.33 -3.77
N PHE A 966 14.10 27.43 -4.50
CA PHE A 966 13.86 28.78 -4.01
C PHE A 966 12.37 29.00 -3.72
N LEU A 967 11.49 28.66 -4.67
CA LEU A 967 10.04 28.70 -4.43
C LEU A 967 9.65 27.85 -3.21
N LYS A 968 10.20 26.64 -3.04
CA LYS A 968 9.95 25.83 -1.83
C LYS A 968 10.37 26.52 -0.54
N LYS A 969 11.49 27.26 -0.55
CA LYS A 969 11.98 28.04 0.59
C LYS A 969 11.00 29.18 0.91
N CYS A 970 10.56 29.93 -0.10
CA CYS A 970 9.58 31.01 0.07
C CYS A 970 8.26 30.47 0.64
N ILE A 971 7.72 29.37 0.08
CA ILE A 971 6.51 28.72 0.59
C ILE A 971 6.68 28.24 2.03
N LYS A 972 7.86 27.72 2.40
CA LYS A 972 8.15 27.33 3.78
C LYS A 972 8.11 28.54 4.73
N ASN A 973 8.59 29.70 4.30
CA ASN A 973 8.53 30.94 5.08
C ASN A 973 7.09 31.46 5.20
N ILE A 974 6.27 31.34 4.15
CA ILE A 974 4.84 31.67 4.18
C ILE A 974 4.11 30.78 5.20
N ILE A 975 4.37 29.47 5.18
CA ILE A 975 3.81 28.55 6.19
C ILE A 975 4.16 29.02 7.61
N LEU A 976 5.40 29.44 7.86
CA LEU A 976 5.82 29.94 9.17
C LEU A 976 5.14 31.25 9.55
N SER A 977 5.05 32.19 8.61
CA SER A 977 4.42 33.50 8.82
C SER A 977 2.92 33.34 9.11
N ASP A 978 2.19 32.63 8.26
CA ASP A 978 0.75 32.38 8.44
C ASP A 978 0.49 31.59 9.73
N TRP A 979 1.33 30.61 10.04
CA TRP A 979 1.20 29.84 11.26
C TRP A 979 1.49 30.69 12.51
N GLN A 980 2.50 31.57 12.45
CA GLN A 980 2.83 32.50 13.53
C GLN A 980 1.70 33.49 13.76
N GLN A 981 1.12 34.06 12.68
CA GLN A 981 -0.01 34.97 12.77
C GLN A 981 -1.20 34.29 13.46
N HIS A 982 -1.59 33.10 12.99
CA HIS A 982 -2.65 32.32 13.61
C HIS A 982 -2.36 31.93 15.06
N TRP A 983 -1.09 31.70 15.41
CA TRP A 983 -0.69 31.42 16.78
C TRP A 983 -0.79 32.65 17.70
N GLY A 984 -0.40 33.82 17.19
CA GLY A 984 -0.52 35.10 17.88
C GLY A 984 -1.96 35.53 18.13
N GLU A 985 -2.83 35.35 17.14
CA GLU A 985 -4.26 35.74 17.20
C GLU A 985 -5.15 34.70 17.91
N SER A 986 -4.65 33.50 18.19
CA SER A 986 -5.46 32.43 18.80
C SER A 986 -5.83 32.74 20.25
N ASP A 987 -7.14 32.68 20.55
CA ASP A 987 -7.69 32.72 21.92
C ASP A 987 -7.40 31.44 22.73
N THR A 988 -6.91 30.39 22.06
CA THR A 988 -6.67 29.08 22.68
C THR A 988 -5.18 28.78 22.76
N GLY A 989 -4.76 28.13 23.85
CA GLY A 989 -3.35 27.78 24.05
C GLY A 989 -2.48 28.92 24.61
N VAL A 990 -3.09 30.00 25.14
CA VAL A 990 -2.40 31.18 25.71
C VAL A 990 -1.24 30.79 26.64
N ARG A 991 -1.48 29.89 27.60
CA ARG A 991 -0.44 29.40 28.51
C ARG A 991 0.75 28.79 27.78
N VAL A 992 0.53 28.06 26.69
CA VAL A 992 1.61 27.44 25.90
C VAL A 992 2.39 28.50 25.15
N ARG A 993 1.72 29.58 24.70
CA ARG A 993 2.33 30.72 24.02
C ARG A 993 3.27 31.51 24.91
N GLU A 994 3.02 31.55 26.22
CA GLU A 994 3.95 32.16 27.20
C GLU A 994 5.33 31.47 27.18
N TYR A 995 5.37 30.15 26.95
CA TYR A 995 6.63 29.39 26.88
C TYR A 995 7.17 29.26 25.45
N VAL A 996 6.29 29.26 24.45
CA VAL A 996 6.63 29.10 23.03
C VAL A 996 5.96 30.22 22.23
N PRO A 997 6.50 31.45 22.28
CA PRO A 997 5.91 32.60 21.59
C PRO A 997 6.07 32.52 20.06
N PHE A 998 7.15 31.87 19.60
CA PHE A 998 7.48 31.73 18.17
C PHE A 998 7.36 30.28 17.71
N VAL A 999 6.75 30.09 16.54
CA VAL A 999 6.65 28.78 15.88
C VAL A 999 7.86 28.53 15.01
N ASP A 1000 8.34 27.29 14.99
CA ASP A 1000 9.39 26.84 14.08
C ASP A 1000 9.15 25.39 13.62
N PHE A 1001 10.09 24.84 12.85
CA PHE A 1001 10.05 23.44 12.42
C PHE A 1001 10.87 22.49 13.31
N ASN A 1002 11.38 22.96 14.45
CA ASN A 1002 12.19 22.17 15.36
C ASN A 1002 11.32 21.54 16.43
N LEU A 1003 11.41 20.21 16.54
CA LEU A 1003 10.60 19.49 17.52
C LEU A 1003 11.00 19.88 18.95
N LEU A 1004 10.05 20.47 19.67
CA LEU A 1004 10.19 20.78 21.10
C LEU A 1004 10.43 19.52 21.95
N THR A 1005 9.53 18.53 21.87
CA THR A 1005 9.69 17.26 22.58
C THR A 1005 8.69 16.20 22.10
N HIS A 1006 8.96 14.93 22.44
CA HIS A 1006 7.96 13.85 22.39
C HIS A 1006 7.43 13.46 23.78
N ASN A 1007 7.88 14.14 24.84
CA ASN A 1007 7.51 13.83 26.22
C ASN A 1007 6.13 14.39 26.56
N ARG A 1008 5.15 13.49 26.76
CA ARG A 1008 3.78 13.87 27.11
C ARG A 1008 3.66 14.58 28.46
N TYR A 1009 4.55 14.32 29.41
CA TYR A 1009 4.51 14.94 30.73
C TYR A 1009 4.92 16.41 30.66
N LEU A 1010 5.89 16.72 29.80
CA LEU A 1010 6.25 18.11 29.49
C LEU A 1010 5.07 18.83 28.83
N LEU A 1011 4.36 18.16 27.92
CA LEU A 1011 3.14 18.70 27.32
C LEU A 1011 2.03 18.95 28.37
N PHE A 1012 1.81 18.03 29.31
CA PHE A 1012 0.86 18.24 30.41
C PHE A 1012 1.23 19.49 31.22
N PHE A 1013 2.49 19.60 31.61
CA PHE A 1013 2.98 20.71 32.42
C PHE A 1013 2.80 22.07 31.72
N ILE A 1014 3.31 22.20 30.49
CA ILE A 1014 3.28 23.48 29.77
C ILE A 1014 1.84 23.83 29.40
N SER A 1015 1.02 22.86 28.99
CA SER A 1015 -0.39 23.13 28.67
C SER A 1015 -1.27 23.35 29.91
N GLY A 1016 -0.86 22.91 31.10
CA GLY A 1016 -1.70 22.86 32.29
C GLY A 1016 -2.81 21.81 32.25
N HIS A 1017 -2.87 20.99 31.19
CA HIS A 1017 -3.85 19.92 31.01
C HIS A 1017 -3.21 18.57 31.35
N GLY A 1018 -3.26 18.20 32.63
CA GLY A 1018 -2.65 16.99 33.15
C GLY A 1018 -3.32 16.51 34.44
N PRO A 1019 -2.81 15.46 35.09
CA PRO A 1019 -3.33 14.97 36.36
C PRO A 1019 -2.93 15.91 37.53
N PHE A 1020 -3.18 17.21 37.41
CA PHE A 1020 -2.91 18.21 38.44
C PHE A 1020 -4.17 18.44 39.29
N PRO A 1021 -4.06 18.57 40.62
CA PRO A 1021 -5.17 18.90 41.51
C PRO A 1021 -6.05 20.06 41.03
N ALA A 1022 -5.45 21.19 40.64
CA ALA A 1022 -6.20 22.33 40.10
C ALA A 1022 -6.99 21.99 38.82
N TYR A 1023 -6.41 21.17 37.95
CA TYR A 1023 -7.05 20.74 36.70
C TYR A 1023 -8.18 19.73 36.97
N LEU A 1024 -7.97 18.75 37.85
CA LEU A 1024 -8.97 17.74 38.21
C LEU A 1024 -10.12 18.33 39.03
N PHE A 1025 -9.85 19.33 39.87
CA PHE A 1025 -10.86 20.10 40.61
C PHE A 1025 -11.83 20.82 39.67
N ARG A 1026 -11.32 21.41 38.57
CA ARG A 1026 -12.16 22.05 37.54
C ARG A 1026 -13.21 21.10 36.94
N PHE A 1027 -12.93 19.79 36.91
CA PHE A 1027 -13.86 18.76 36.43
C PHE A 1027 -14.60 18.03 37.56
N LYS A 1028 -14.54 18.54 38.80
CA LYS A 1028 -15.16 17.95 39.99
C LYS A 1028 -14.71 16.51 40.28
N ILE A 1029 -13.49 16.15 39.84
CA ILE A 1029 -12.89 14.84 40.14
C ILE A 1029 -12.22 14.85 41.52
N LEU A 1030 -11.72 16.01 41.95
CA LEU A 1030 -11.18 16.24 43.29
C LEU A 1030 -11.96 17.35 43.97
N ASN A 1031 -11.98 17.32 45.31
CA ASN A 1031 -12.70 18.29 46.14
C ASN A 1031 -11.86 19.54 46.48
N SER A 1032 -10.57 19.54 46.14
CA SER A 1032 -9.67 20.68 46.37
C SER A 1032 -8.72 20.90 45.18
N PRO A 1033 -8.44 22.16 44.78
CA PRO A 1033 -7.45 22.49 43.77
C PRO A 1033 -6.00 22.46 44.29
N ASN A 1034 -5.81 22.26 45.60
CA ASN A 1034 -4.50 22.36 46.25
C ASN A 1034 -3.72 21.04 46.18
N CYS A 1035 -2.38 21.15 46.16
CA CYS A 1035 -1.49 20.00 46.29
C CYS A 1035 -1.44 19.51 47.75
N ILE A 1036 -0.90 18.31 47.96
CA ILE A 1036 -0.56 17.78 49.29
C ILE A 1036 0.45 18.70 50.01
N CYS A 1037 1.28 19.46 49.25
CA CYS A 1037 2.18 20.50 49.79
C CYS A 1037 1.47 21.78 50.29
N GLY A 1038 0.14 21.87 50.26
CA GLY A 1038 -0.63 23.05 50.68
C GLY A 1038 -0.69 24.20 49.66
N GLY A 1039 0.19 24.24 48.66
CA GLY A 1039 0.18 25.26 47.60
C GLY A 1039 -0.84 25.01 46.47
N ARG A 1040 -1.32 26.10 45.83
CA ARG A 1040 -2.00 26.01 44.52
C ARG A 1040 -0.99 25.47 43.50
N THR A 1041 -1.37 24.42 42.78
CA THR A 1041 -0.41 23.51 42.13
C THR A 1041 0.47 24.12 41.04
N THR A 1042 0.13 25.28 40.47
CA THR A 1042 0.92 25.91 39.41
C THR A 1042 2.27 26.45 39.88
N SER A 1043 2.45 26.73 41.19
CA SER A 1043 3.72 27.23 41.76
C SER A 1043 4.59 26.14 42.40
N CYS A 1044 4.01 25.07 42.95
CA CYS A 1044 4.77 23.97 43.61
C CYS A 1044 5.50 23.07 42.57
N SER A 1045 5.09 23.09 41.30
CA SER A 1045 5.62 22.23 40.23
C SER A 1045 6.93 22.70 39.58
N THR A 1046 7.34 23.96 39.77
CA THR A 1046 8.61 24.50 39.26
C THR A 1046 9.82 23.84 39.96
N ALA A 1047 9.68 23.47 41.24
CA ALA A 1047 10.69 22.74 42.00
C ALA A 1047 10.86 21.27 41.57
N LEU A 1048 9.84 20.66 40.96
CA LEU A 1048 9.92 19.27 40.50
C LEU A 1048 10.71 19.13 39.19
N ILE A 1049 10.79 20.19 38.38
CA ILE A 1049 11.58 20.23 37.13
C ILE A 1049 13.08 20.20 37.44
N LEU A 1050 13.52 20.86 38.52
CA LEU A 1050 14.92 20.81 38.97
C LEU A 1050 15.37 19.41 39.41
N ARG A 1051 14.45 18.49 39.74
CA ARG A 1051 14.78 17.10 40.12
C ARG A 1051 14.61 16.07 39.00
N ILE A 1052 14.04 16.45 37.85
CA ILE A 1052 13.86 15.57 36.68
C ILE A 1052 14.92 15.85 35.60
N PHE A 1053 15.61 17.00 35.69
CA PHE A 1053 16.71 17.40 34.80
C PHE A 1053 18.11 17.35 35.43
N ILE A 1054 18.23 16.83 36.66
CA ILE A 1054 19.46 16.23 37.22
C ILE A 1054 19.22 14.72 37.21
#